data_AF-A0A2G1X0Y2-F1
#
_entry.id   AF-A0A2G1X0Y2-F1
#
_cell.length_a   1.000
_cell.length_b   1.000
_cell.length_c   1.000
_cell.angle_alpha   90.00
_cell.angle_beta   90.00
_cell.angle_gamma   90.00
#
_symmetry.space_group_name_H-M   'P 1'
#
loop_
_entity.id
_entity.type
_entity.pdbx_description
1 polymer ?
#
loop_
_entity_poly.entity_id
_entity_poly.type
_entity_poly.pdbx_seq_one_letter_code
_entity_poly.pdbx_strand_id
1 'polypeptide(L)'
;MVRYEGVEERRKDWMTLLTRYDTETTDRSTLSNLLESIIQTDDAVLFQVIFEPRSDWSPKAQRQKGRLKRGVHTTGGMIARSVLDAVVGVSDEEKQQRHRGDTPEEIGGTIMDSQVDGQRPGQSRMGQIDMKNPSHTYNVSLRAAAQTERTAKNLQDSLNQMSGKFYSIDGKYLGKNENEYRRMLNHGITYPNGFEMVTRRKSMLVCNTEELANFITVPSIDALPKASRGGTGGKPKAQSALTSPNEKVFKEFSDGMTIGHAVTALRDDNDNANEISAIDSVNQWWHEIDKRDALALSAGDLTHHYVRAATTGSGKTVATLNDMLTTHEQLNGPTILIDPKGGEMCRNYLRCHRTLFGDLDDVEYIKVPEENGNIPGIPFFDLRPLTRSAGRERETAIQDLIDHYFQLLRFVLGRETVDQAFVANEILTNLIKGLFDEENGSDYFTIGDLLDAARDFQHHGRSIENLEEADPEDLNKALPPAEDEQVRSFLKSHLEKEERQFMNTTDAVLNRIRKLKERDFIWDMLSFEVPEEHWNDEKDWYDREEVPMLDLKNILNGNKVLLMDTGNLRGESSEVFTVLFLSHLWTSVQSLWTPSGDDYIANVIIEESANVARNEIVYNELLPKGREFNLSLGLIMQYPEQVLGEDPRSNRRAYQEILILSA
;
A
#
# COMPACT_ATOMS: atom_id res chain seq x y z
N MET A 1 17.40 -30.76 -28.02
CA MET A 1 17.27 -31.41 -26.70
C MET A 1 18.64 -31.88 -26.22
N VAL A 2 18.82 -31.93 -24.90
CA VAL A 2 19.96 -32.55 -24.23
C VAL A 2 19.45 -33.67 -23.35
N ARG A 3 20.17 -34.79 -23.31
CA ARG A 3 19.96 -35.88 -22.37
C ARG A 3 21.23 -36.08 -21.57
N TYR A 4 21.13 -36.11 -20.24
CA TYR A 4 22.31 -36.36 -19.40
C TYR A 4 22.46 -37.87 -19.18
N GLU A 5 23.65 -38.37 -19.45
CA GLU A 5 24.00 -39.79 -19.43
C GLU A 5 24.95 -40.07 -18.25
N GLY A 6 24.79 -41.24 -17.62
CA GLY A 6 25.73 -41.74 -16.63
C GLY A 6 26.96 -42.34 -17.31
N VAL A 7 28.14 -41.88 -16.94
CA VAL A 7 29.42 -42.31 -17.51
C VAL A 7 30.22 -43.04 -16.43
N GLU A 8 30.50 -44.31 -16.70
CA GLU A 8 31.25 -45.18 -15.81
C GLU A 8 32.73 -45.22 -16.21
N GLU A 9 33.67 -45.02 -15.27
CA GLU A 9 35.09 -45.27 -15.58
C GLU A 9 35.34 -46.75 -15.87
N ARG A 10 34.80 -47.63 -15.02
CA ARG A 10 34.80 -49.09 -15.17
C ARG A 10 33.37 -49.61 -15.10
N ARG A 11 33.12 -50.74 -15.78
CA ARG A 11 31.78 -51.34 -15.79
C ARG A 11 31.29 -51.58 -14.36
N LYS A 12 30.05 -51.15 -14.11
CA LYS A 12 29.34 -51.15 -12.82
C LYS A 12 29.76 -50.05 -11.84
N ASP A 13 30.49 -49.03 -12.29
CA ASP A 13 30.75 -47.86 -11.44
C ASP A 13 29.47 -47.05 -11.17
N TRP A 14 28.34 -47.31 -11.86
CA TRP A 14 27.01 -46.82 -11.45
C TRP A 14 26.62 -47.22 -10.01
N MET A 15 27.25 -48.26 -9.45
CA MET A 15 27.08 -48.68 -8.05
C MET A 15 27.85 -47.79 -7.06
N THR A 16 28.70 -46.88 -7.55
CA THR A 16 29.46 -45.91 -6.76
C THR A 16 28.75 -44.56 -6.73
N LEU A 17 29.24 -43.64 -5.90
CA LEU A 17 28.59 -42.36 -5.64
C LEU A 17 28.91 -41.32 -6.72
N LEU A 18 27.90 -40.56 -7.12
CA LEU A 18 27.94 -39.17 -7.57
C LEU A 18 28.20 -38.25 -6.37
N THR A 19 28.37 -36.96 -6.62
CA THR A 19 28.47 -35.97 -5.53
C THR A 19 27.22 -36.05 -4.64
N ARG A 20 27.40 -36.15 -3.33
CA ARG A 20 26.29 -36.18 -2.36
C ARG A 20 25.79 -34.76 -2.09
N TYR A 21 24.49 -34.65 -1.80
CA TYR A 21 23.91 -33.39 -1.34
C TYR A 21 24.41 -33.08 0.08
N ASP A 22 25.05 -31.94 0.26
CA ASP A 22 25.61 -31.47 1.53
C ASP A 22 24.98 -30.11 1.88
N THR A 23 24.32 -30.03 3.04
CA THR A 23 23.64 -28.83 3.54
C THR A 23 24.50 -27.96 4.46
N GLU A 24 25.65 -28.46 4.93
CA GLU A 24 26.43 -27.80 5.99
C GLU A 24 27.66 -27.04 5.48
N THR A 25 28.16 -27.37 4.28
CA THR A 25 29.45 -26.85 3.79
C THR A 25 29.40 -26.05 2.49
N THR A 26 28.27 -26.03 1.77
CA THR A 26 28.22 -25.52 0.40
C THR A 26 27.39 -24.23 0.28
N ASP A 27 28.07 -23.08 0.12
CA ASP A 27 27.45 -21.76 -0.07
C ASP A 27 26.74 -21.59 -1.45
N ARG A 28 26.83 -22.59 -2.34
CA ARG A 28 26.35 -22.53 -3.73
C ARG A 28 25.50 -23.74 -4.10
N SER A 29 24.34 -23.48 -4.69
CA SER A 29 23.39 -24.48 -5.19
C SER A 29 24.01 -25.52 -6.14
N THR A 30 23.60 -26.79 -6.02
CA THR A 30 23.99 -27.90 -6.91
C THR A 30 23.45 -27.76 -8.33
N LEU A 31 22.39 -26.98 -8.52
CA LEU A 31 21.80 -26.64 -9.83
C LEU A 31 22.25 -25.26 -10.35
N SER A 32 23.18 -24.60 -9.66
CA SER A 32 23.63 -23.23 -10.00
C SER A 32 24.01 -23.06 -11.47
N ASN A 33 24.89 -23.93 -11.99
CA ASN A 33 25.41 -23.79 -13.35
C ASN A 33 24.31 -24.00 -14.40
N LEU A 34 23.33 -24.86 -14.11
CA LEU A 34 22.16 -25.07 -14.95
C LEU A 34 21.29 -23.81 -14.99
N LEU A 35 20.98 -23.24 -13.83
CA LEU A 35 20.17 -22.02 -13.73
C LEU A 35 20.87 -20.80 -14.33
N GLU A 36 22.18 -20.65 -14.13
CA GLU A 36 22.98 -19.59 -14.76
C GLU A 36 22.95 -19.69 -16.29
N SER A 37 23.08 -20.92 -16.81
CA SER A 37 23.03 -21.15 -18.26
C SER A 37 21.65 -20.86 -18.85
N ILE A 38 20.58 -21.06 -18.07
CA ILE A 38 19.20 -20.75 -18.48
C ILE A 38 18.93 -19.24 -18.46
N ILE A 39 19.49 -18.51 -17.50
CA ILE A 39 19.22 -17.07 -17.33
C ILE A 39 20.02 -16.19 -18.28
N GLN A 40 21.12 -16.70 -18.83
CA GLN A 40 21.89 -15.99 -19.87
C GLN A 40 21.22 -15.97 -21.25
N THR A 41 19.96 -16.40 -21.36
CA THR A 41 19.23 -16.47 -22.63
C THR A 41 17.74 -16.15 -22.45
N ASP A 42 17.16 -15.50 -23.46
CA ASP A 42 15.72 -15.23 -23.54
C ASP A 42 14.91 -16.41 -24.10
N ASP A 43 15.55 -17.55 -24.36
CA ASP A 43 14.90 -18.74 -24.91
C ASP A 43 14.07 -19.48 -23.86
N ALA A 44 12.93 -20.04 -24.28
CA ALA A 44 12.19 -20.99 -23.45
C ALA A 44 13.01 -22.28 -23.24
N VAL A 45 13.32 -22.61 -21.98
CA VAL A 45 14.01 -23.84 -21.56
C VAL A 45 13.13 -24.66 -20.62
N LEU A 46 13.04 -25.96 -20.88
CA LEU A 46 12.38 -26.94 -20.03
C LEU A 46 13.42 -27.96 -19.57
N PHE A 47 13.70 -28.00 -18.26
CA PHE A 47 14.50 -29.06 -17.63
C PHE A 47 13.57 -30.04 -16.91
N GLN A 48 13.84 -31.34 -17.02
CA GLN A 48 12.99 -32.38 -16.45
C GLN A 48 13.84 -33.48 -15.78
N VAL A 49 13.44 -33.81 -14.55
CA VAL A 49 13.96 -34.91 -13.75
C VAL A 49 12.83 -35.90 -13.51
N ILE A 50 13.02 -37.16 -13.89
CA ILE A 50 12.06 -38.23 -13.62
C ILE A 50 12.80 -39.39 -12.98
N PHE A 51 12.19 -39.97 -11.96
CA PHE A 51 12.77 -41.09 -11.25
C PHE A 51 11.72 -42.11 -10.81
N GLU A 52 12.17 -43.35 -10.62
CA GLU A 52 11.38 -44.44 -10.03
C GLU A 52 12.25 -45.24 -9.05
N PRO A 53 11.65 -45.92 -8.06
CA PRO A 53 12.38 -46.84 -7.20
C PRO A 53 13.05 -47.97 -7.99
N ARG A 54 14.31 -48.25 -7.70
CA ARG A 54 15.06 -49.37 -8.28
C ARG A 54 14.97 -50.59 -7.34
N SER A 55 14.79 -51.77 -7.91
CA SER A 55 14.82 -53.04 -7.16
C SER A 55 16.10 -53.19 -6.34
N ASP A 56 16.00 -53.71 -5.12
CA ASP A 56 17.14 -54.00 -4.26
C ASP A 56 18.22 -54.79 -5.01
N TRP A 57 19.44 -54.23 -5.00
CA TRP A 57 20.61 -54.83 -5.62
C TRP A 57 21.72 -55.14 -4.63
N SER A 58 21.43 -55.20 -3.33
CA SER A 58 22.35 -55.63 -2.25
C SER A 58 23.08 -56.94 -2.58
N PRO A 59 22.43 -57.98 -3.14
CA PRO A 59 23.14 -59.20 -3.55
C PRO A 59 24.15 -58.94 -4.68
N LYS A 60 23.84 -58.04 -5.62
CA LYS A 60 24.76 -57.64 -6.70
C LYS A 60 25.91 -56.79 -6.16
N ALA A 61 25.65 -55.93 -5.17
CA ALA A 61 26.65 -55.13 -4.48
C ALA A 61 27.69 -56.03 -3.81
N GLN A 62 27.25 -57.03 -3.03
CA GLN A 62 28.17 -57.97 -2.36
C GLN A 62 29.02 -58.77 -3.34
N ARG A 63 28.43 -59.24 -4.45
CA ARG A 63 29.18 -59.90 -5.53
C ARG A 63 30.21 -58.96 -6.17
N GLN A 64 29.87 -57.68 -6.33
CA GLN A 64 30.79 -56.69 -6.90
C GLN A 64 31.93 -56.35 -5.93
N LYS A 65 31.64 -56.17 -4.63
CA LYS A 65 32.66 -56.00 -3.58
C LYS A 65 33.61 -57.19 -3.52
N GLY A 66 33.09 -58.41 -3.60
CA GLY A 66 33.91 -59.63 -3.70
C GLY A 66 34.82 -59.67 -4.94
N ARG A 67 34.36 -59.13 -6.08
CA ARG A 67 35.17 -59.00 -7.31
C ARG A 67 36.26 -57.93 -7.18
N LEU A 68 35.94 -56.80 -6.54
CA LEU A 68 36.89 -55.73 -6.25
C LEU A 68 37.99 -56.20 -5.29
N LYS A 69 37.64 -56.92 -4.21
CA LYS A 69 38.61 -57.52 -3.27
C LYS A 69 39.60 -58.50 -3.94
N ARG A 70 39.20 -59.10 -5.06
CA ARG A 70 40.01 -60.08 -5.81
C ARG A 70 40.71 -59.48 -7.04
N GLY A 71 40.51 -58.19 -7.34
CA GLY A 71 41.10 -57.52 -8.51
C GLY A 71 40.66 -58.08 -9.87
N VAL A 72 39.46 -58.65 -9.99
CA VAL A 72 38.97 -59.31 -11.23
C VAL A 72 37.69 -58.67 -11.76
N HIS A 73 37.71 -58.19 -13.01
CA HIS A 73 36.62 -57.36 -13.58
C HIS A 73 35.59 -58.11 -14.44
N THR A 74 35.73 -59.41 -14.73
CA THR A 74 34.74 -60.22 -15.46
C THR A 74 34.68 -61.67 -14.97
N THR A 75 33.53 -62.34 -15.15
CA THR A 75 33.35 -63.75 -14.75
C THR A 75 34.28 -64.69 -15.54
N GLY A 76 34.57 -64.39 -16.81
CA GLY A 76 35.56 -65.14 -17.61
C GLY A 76 37.01 -64.94 -17.15
N GLY A 77 37.34 -63.76 -16.63
CA GLY A 77 38.64 -63.49 -16.02
C GLY A 77 38.87 -64.27 -14.72
N MET A 78 37.81 -64.64 -13.98
CA MET A 78 37.94 -65.50 -12.79
C MET A 78 38.31 -66.93 -13.18
N ILE A 79 37.74 -67.48 -14.25
CA ILE A 79 38.02 -68.86 -14.71
C ILE A 79 39.44 -68.94 -15.29
N ALA A 80 39.83 -68.00 -16.14
CA ALA A 80 41.18 -67.97 -16.71
C ALA A 80 42.27 -67.80 -15.63
N ARG A 81 42.05 -66.95 -14.61
CA ARG A 81 43.00 -66.78 -13.50
C ARG A 81 43.04 -67.93 -12.51
N SER A 82 41.90 -68.54 -12.18
CA SER A 82 41.91 -69.69 -11.27
C SER A 82 42.53 -70.94 -11.90
N VAL A 83 42.42 -71.09 -13.23
CA VAL A 83 43.16 -72.13 -13.97
C VAL A 83 44.67 -71.79 -14.01
N LEU A 84 45.06 -70.53 -14.21
CA LEU A 84 46.47 -70.12 -14.19
C LEU A 84 47.12 -70.27 -12.80
N ASP A 85 46.45 -69.81 -11.73
CA ASP A 85 46.95 -69.88 -10.35
C ASP A 85 46.99 -71.33 -9.81
N ALA A 86 46.18 -72.25 -10.36
CA ALA A 86 46.21 -73.67 -10.02
C ALA A 86 47.33 -74.45 -10.74
N VAL A 87 47.79 -73.96 -11.89
CA VAL A 87 48.84 -74.61 -12.70
C VAL A 87 50.22 -74.03 -12.40
N VAL A 88 50.31 -72.74 -12.08
CA VAL A 88 51.55 -72.00 -11.82
C VAL A 88 51.42 -71.40 -10.43
N GLY A 89 51.93 -72.10 -9.41
CA GLY A 89 51.82 -71.64 -8.02
C GLY A 89 52.31 -70.20 -7.83
N VAL A 90 51.52 -69.39 -7.13
CA VAL A 90 51.74 -67.94 -6.98
C VAL A 90 52.69 -67.66 -5.80
N SER A 91 53.75 -66.88 -6.02
CA SER A 91 54.68 -66.44 -4.96
C SER A 91 54.08 -65.33 -4.08
N ASP A 92 54.59 -65.19 -2.85
CA ASP A 92 54.05 -64.23 -1.88
C ASP A 92 54.27 -62.74 -2.26
N GLU A 93 55.23 -62.45 -3.16
CA GLU A 93 55.44 -61.12 -3.73
C GLU A 93 54.33 -60.73 -4.74
N GLU A 94 53.82 -61.68 -5.54
CA GLU A 94 52.68 -61.43 -6.43
C GLU A 94 51.37 -61.21 -5.64
N LYS A 95 51.20 -61.86 -4.48
CA LYS A 95 50.06 -61.56 -3.59
C LYS A 95 50.10 -60.13 -3.06
N GLN A 96 51.28 -59.60 -2.75
CA GLN A 96 51.44 -58.23 -2.25
C GLN A 96 51.24 -57.18 -3.36
N GLN A 97 51.64 -57.44 -4.60
CA GLN A 97 51.35 -56.54 -5.73
C GLN A 97 49.87 -56.54 -6.14
N ARG A 98 49.17 -57.68 -5.99
CA ARG A 98 47.71 -57.79 -6.22
C ARG A 98 46.87 -56.93 -5.25
N HIS A 99 47.43 -56.52 -4.11
CA HIS A 99 46.79 -55.65 -3.12
C HIS A 99 47.12 -54.15 -3.28
N ARG A 100 47.98 -53.75 -4.23
CA ARG A 100 48.52 -52.38 -4.34
C ARG A 100 47.76 -51.43 -5.26
N GLY A 101 46.64 -51.86 -5.87
CA GLY A 101 46.00 -51.11 -6.96
C GLY A 101 44.85 -50.17 -6.62
N ASP A 102 44.37 -50.08 -5.37
CA ASP A 102 43.11 -49.35 -5.06
C ASP A 102 43.11 -48.66 -3.66
N THR A 103 44.27 -48.25 -3.15
CA THR A 103 44.42 -47.39 -1.96
C THR A 103 45.28 -46.16 -2.30
N PRO A 104 44.82 -44.91 -2.05
CA PRO A 104 45.71 -43.76 -2.05
C PRO A 104 46.81 -43.96 -0.99
N GLU A 105 48.02 -43.48 -1.27
CA GLU A 105 49.05 -43.31 -0.25
C GLU A 105 48.52 -42.40 0.85
N GLU A 106 48.28 -42.93 2.05
CA GLU A 106 48.25 -42.11 3.26
C GLU A 106 49.25 -42.65 4.27
N ILE A 107 50.22 -41.79 4.59
CA ILE A 107 51.14 -41.97 5.71
C ILE A 107 50.30 -42.02 6.99
N GLY A 108 50.26 -43.21 7.60
CA GLY A 108 50.28 -43.45 9.04
C GLY A 108 49.19 -42.84 9.93
N GLY A 109 48.33 -43.68 10.49
CA GLY A 109 47.62 -43.38 11.74
C GLY A 109 46.35 -44.18 11.96
N THR A 110 46.42 -45.22 12.80
CA THR A 110 45.28 -45.89 13.43
C THR A 110 44.43 -44.89 14.22
N ILE A 111 43.20 -44.59 13.80
CA ILE A 111 42.13 -44.03 14.65
C ILE A 111 40.78 -44.64 14.28
N MET A 112 39.98 -44.82 15.32
CA MET A 112 38.77 -45.62 15.48
C MET A 112 37.57 -45.24 14.61
N ASP A 113 36.72 -46.26 14.46
CA ASP A 113 35.30 -46.21 14.13
C ASP A 113 34.53 -45.31 15.12
N SER A 114 33.48 -44.65 14.63
CA SER A 114 32.57 -43.71 15.32
C SER A 114 33.08 -42.26 15.52
N GLN A 115 32.27 -41.31 15.03
CA GLN A 115 32.40 -39.85 15.13
C GLN A 115 33.38 -39.22 14.13
N VAL A 116 32.86 -38.73 13.00
CA VAL A 116 33.02 -37.39 12.38
C VAL A 116 32.34 -37.45 11.01
N ASP A 117 31.24 -36.70 10.84
CA ASP A 117 30.56 -36.49 9.54
C ASP A 117 31.34 -35.44 8.74
N GLY A 118 31.88 -35.82 7.58
CA GLY A 118 32.61 -34.90 6.71
C GLY A 118 33.27 -35.60 5.51
N GLN A 119 33.21 -34.94 4.34
CA GLN A 119 33.76 -35.44 3.08
C GLN A 119 35.25 -35.76 3.18
N ARG A 120 35.67 -37.01 2.89
CA ARG A 120 37.07 -37.31 2.55
C ARG A 120 37.22 -37.68 1.07
N PRO A 121 37.98 -36.92 0.27
CA PRO A 121 38.43 -37.38 -1.04
C PRO A 121 39.46 -38.50 -0.84
N GLY A 122 39.10 -39.76 -1.12
CA GLY A 122 40.06 -40.86 -0.97
C GLY A 122 39.49 -42.28 -0.88
N GLN A 123 38.20 -42.45 -0.61
CA GLN A 123 37.66 -43.79 -0.38
C GLN A 123 37.70 -44.70 -1.62
N SER A 124 37.96 -45.99 -1.38
CA SER A 124 37.98 -47.03 -2.42
C SER A 124 36.59 -47.26 -3.02
N ARG A 125 36.52 -47.83 -4.24
CA ARG A 125 35.26 -48.22 -4.90
C ARG A 125 34.35 -49.05 -3.97
N MET A 126 34.94 -49.89 -3.12
CA MET A 126 34.20 -50.71 -2.17
C MET A 126 33.45 -49.87 -1.13
N GLY A 127 34.13 -48.90 -0.51
CA GLY A 127 33.53 -47.98 0.46
C GLY A 127 32.40 -47.15 -0.15
N GLN A 128 32.57 -46.68 -1.39
CA GLN A 128 31.50 -45.95 -2.09
C GLN A 128 30.27 -46.82 -2.38
N ILE A 129 30.42 -48.12 -2.64
CA ILE A 129 29.28 -49.04 -2.83
C ILE A 129 28.55 -49.32 -1.50
N ASP A 130 29.25 -49.38 -0.36
CA ASP A 130 28.60 -49.45 0.97
C ASP A 130 27.72 -48.22 1.20
N MET A 131 28.27 -47.05 0.89
CA MET A 131 27.61 -45.75 1.02
C MET A 131 26.46 -45.49 0.05
N LYS A 132 26.39 -46.19 -1.09
CA LYS A 132 25.33 -46.08 -2.09
C LYS A 132 23.97 -46.59 -1.59
N ASN A 133 23.94 -47.36 -0.50
CA ASN A 133 22.73 -47.95 0.08
C ASN A 133 21.87 -48.74 -0.95
N PRO A 134 22.30 -49.96 -1.36
CA PRO A 134 21.73 -50.69 -2.50
C PRO A 134 20.23 -51.05 -2.43
N SER A 135 19.61 -51.00 -1.25
CA SER A 135 18.17 -51.22 -1.07
C SER A 135 17.33 -49.95 -1.27
N HIS A 136 17.94 -48.77 -1.31
CA HIS A 136 17.28 -47.47 -1.42
C HIS A 136 17.91 -46.63 -2.52
N THR A 137 17.74 -47.09 -3.77
CA THR A 137 18.22 -46.38 -4.97
C THR A 137 17.10 -46.16 -5.97
N TYR A 138 17.29 -45.19 -6.85
CA TYR A 138 16.35 -44.76 -7.87
C TYR A 138 16.99 -44.81 -9.25
N ASN A 139 16.21 -45.17 -10.25
CA ASN A 139 16.54 -44.97 -11.66
C ASN A 139 16.15 -43.54 -12.02
N VAL A 140 17.08 -42.72 -12.50
CA VAL A 140 16.86 -41.29 -12.76
C VAL A 140 17.14 -40.97 -14.24
N SER A 141 16.22 -40.27 -14.89
CA SER A 141 16.38 -39.72 -16.24
C SER A 141 16.37 -38.19 -16.17
N LEU A 142 17.40 -37.56 -16.73
CA LEU A 142 17.58 -36.12 -16.77
C LEU A 142 17.60 -35.64 -18.23
N ARG A 143 16.80 -34.62 -18.55
CA ARG A 143 16.75 -34.05 -19.89
C ARG A 143 16.41 -32.56 -19.89
N ALA A 144 16.86 -31.87 -20.93
CA ALA A 144 16.52 -30.48 -21.19
C ALA A 144 16.07 -30.27 -22.65
N ALA A 145 15.06 -29.44 -22.85
CA ALA A 145 14.62 -28.93 -24.15
C ALA A 145 14.77 -27.41 -24.15
N ALA A 146 15.24 -26.84 -25.26
CA ALA A 146 15.38 -25.40 -25.42
C ALA A 146 14.93 -25.01 -26.83
N GLN A 147 14.50 -23.76 -26.98
CA GLN A 147 14.01 -23.20 -28.24
C GLN A 147 15.08 -23.16 -29.33
N THR A 148 16.33 -22.81 -28.99
CA THR A 148 17.45 -22.76 -29.94
C THR A 148 18.49 -23.86 -29.72
N GLU A 149 19.24 -24.18 -30.78
CA GLU A 149 20.37 -25.11 -30.72
C GLU A 149 21.49 -24.59 -29.81
N ARG A 150 21.76 -23.28 -29.85
CA ARG A 150 22.81 -22.64 -29.04
C ARG A 150 22.56 -22.85 -27.55
N THR A 151 21.35 -22.53 -27.11
CA THR A 151 20.94 -22.71 -25.71
C THR A 151 20.98 -24.17 -25.29
N ALA A 152 20.47 -25.07 -26.14
CA ALA A 152 20.57 -26.50 -25.86
C ALA A 152 22.03 -26.98 -25.74
N LYS A 153 22.95 -26.51 -26.58
CA LYS A 153 24.36 -26.90 -26.47
C LYS A 153 25.03 -26.38 -25.20
N ASN A 154 24.69 -25.17 -24.75
CA ASN A 154 25.21 -24.57 -23.52
C ASN A 154 24.82 -25.36 -22.26
N LEU A 155 23.65 -26.02 -22.26
CA LEU A 155 23.19 -26.79 -21.10
C LEU A 155 23.96 -28.11 -20.90
N GLN A 156 24.73 -28.59 -21.88
CA GLN A 156 25.38 -29.91 -21.80
C GLN A 156 26.28 -30.07 -20.57
N ASP A 157 27.04 -29.03 -20.22
CA ASP A 157 28.02 -29.08 -19.14
C ASP A 157 27.46 -28.66 -17.77
N SER A 158 26.18 -28.29 -17.72
CA SER A 158 25.56 -27.67 -16.55
C SER A 158 25.52 -28.54 -15.28
N LEU A 159 25.60 -29.87 -15.44
CA LEU A 159 25.53 -30.83 -14.34
C LEU A 159 26.85 -31.56 -14.08
N ASN A 160 27.94 -31.21 -14.77
CA ASN A 160 29.22 -31.91 -14.66
C ASN A 160 29.79 -31.89 -13.23
N GLN A 161 29.51 -30.83 -12.46
CA GLN A 161 29.92 -30.68 -11.06
C GLN A 161 29.33 -31.75 -10.12
N MET A 162 28.27 -32.42 -10.54
CA MET A 162 27.63 -33.50 -9.79
C MET A 162 28.30 -34.86 -9.99
N SER A 163 29.35 -34.90 -10.81
CA SER A 163 30.12 -36.11 -11.07
C SER A 163 30.91 -36.54 -9.84
N GLY A 164 30.80 -37.82 -9.48
CA GLY A 164 31.63 -38.44 -8.45
C GLY A 164 32.94 -38.98 -9.00
N LYS A 165 33.75 -39.57 -8.12
CA LYS A 165 35.12 -40.01 -8.44
C LYS A 165 35.20 -41.07 -9.55
N PHE A 166 34.25 -42.00 -9.60
CA PHE A 166 34.27 -43.14 -10.55
C PHE A 166 33.04 -43.19 -11.46
N TYR A 167 32.05 -42.36 -11.17
CA TYR A 167 30.78 -42.27 -11.88
C TYR A 167 30.45 -40.80 -12.13
N SER A 168 30.29 -40.41 -13.40
CA SER A 168 30.10 -39.03 -13.80
C SER A 168 28.83 -38.83 -14.62
N ILE A 169 28.44 -37.56 -14.77
CA ILE A 169 27.30 -37.12 -15.57
C ILE A 169 27.84 -36.35 -16.77
N ASP A 170 27.29 -36.62 -17.95
CA ASP A 170 27.69 -35.94 -19.18
C ASP A 170 26.47 -35.63 -20.06
N GLY A 171 26.34 -34.39 -20.54
CA GLY A 171 25.22 -33.93 -21.34
C GLY A 171 25.41 -34.22 -22.83
N LYS A 172 24.52 -35.02 -23.41
CA LYS A 172 24.53 -35.34 -24.84
C LYS A 172 23.49 -34.51 -25.60
N TYR A 173 23.93 -33.63 -26.50
CA TYR A 173 23.03 -32.96 -27.44
C TYR A 173 22.44 -33.95 -28.46
N LEU A 174 21.10 -34.03 -28.49
CA LEU A 174 20.34 -34.96 -29.34
C LEU A 174 19.70 -34.28 -30.56
N GLY A 175 19.84 -32.96 -30.72
CA GLY A 175 19.11 -32.22 -31.75
C GLY A 175 17.59 -32.29 -31.55
N LYS A 176 16.83 -32.42 -32.65
CA LYS A 176 15.39 -32.71 -32.65
C LYS A 176 15.18 -34.22 -32.56
N ASN A 177 14.85 -34.73 -31.37
CA ASN A 177 14.64 -36.16 -31.13
C ASN A 177 13.19 -36.43 -30.69
N GLU A 178 12.37 -36.86 -31.64
CA GLU A 178 10.93 -37.07 -31.44
C GLU A 178 10.62 -38.11 -30.36
N ASN A 179 11.42 -39.18 -30.27
CA ASN A 179 11.23 -40.25 -29.30
C ASN A 179 11.50 -39.75 -27.87
N GLU A 180 12.58 -39.00 -27.67
CA GLU A 180 12.92 -38.44 -26.37
C GLU A 180 11.95 -37.32 -25.96
N TYR A 181 11.50 -36.51 -26.93
CA TYR A 181 10.48 -35.48 -26.71
C TYR A 181 9.12 -36.07 -26.32
N ARG A 182 8.66 -37.12 -27.00
CA ARG A 182 7.42 -37.83 -26.62
C ARG A 182 7.51 -38.43 -25.22
N ARG A 183 8.67 -38.97 -24.84
CA ARG A 183 8.91 -39.44 -23.47
C ARG A 183 8.89 -38.29 -22.46
N MET A 184 9.41 -37.12 -22.83
CA MET A 184 9.36 -35.89 -22.04
C MET A 184 7.93 -35.45 -21.72
N LEU A 185 7.04 -35.46 -22.72
CA LEU A 185 5.62 -35.14 -22.56
C LEU A 185 4.87 -36.16 -21.70
N ASN A 186 5.22 -37.45 -21.81
CA ASN A 186 4.56 -38.53 -21.06
C ASN A 186 5.24 -38.86 -19.71
N HIS A 187 6.16 -38.02 -19.24
CA HIS A 187 6.92 -38.22 -18.00
C HIS A 187 7.61 -39.60 -17.87
N GLY A 188 8.07 -40.18 -18.99
CA GLY A 188 8.66 -41.53 -19.02
C GLY A 188 10.18 -41.57 -18.80
N ILE A 189 10.67 -42.66 -18.19
CA ILE A 189 12.10 -42.97 -18.00
C ILE A 189 12.76 -43.44 -19.31
N THR A 190 14.01 -43.04 -19.51
CA THR A 190 14.83 -43.47 -20.65
C THR A 190 15.81 -44.56 -20.26
N TYR A 191 15.35 -45.82 -20.31
CA TYR A 191 16.21 -46.98 -20.09
C TYR A 191 17.26 -47.15 -21.20
N PRO A 192 18.46 -47.63 -20.86
CA PRO A 192 19.50 -47.92 -21.83
C PRO A 192 19.07 -49.04 -22.77
N ASN A 193 19.29 -48.85 -24.07
CA ASN A 193 19.02 -49.89 -25.06
C ASN A 193 20.04 -51.04 -24.99
N GLY A 194 19.83 -52.12 -25.75
CA GLY A 194 20.68 -53.31 -25.71
C GLY A 194 22.18 -53.04 -25.99
N PHE A 195 22.49 -52.06 -26.83
CA PHE A 195 23.87 -51.64 -27.10
C PHE A 195 24.44 -50.79 -25.95
N GLU A 196 23.66 -49.81 -25.48
CA GLU A 196 24.01 -48.96 -24.34
C GLU A 196 24.22 -49.78 -23.06
N MET A 197 23.53 -50.92 -22.90
CA MET A 197 23.74 -51.87 -21.79
C MET A 197 25.17 -52.46 -21.75
N VAL A 198 25.87 -52.49 -22.88
CA VAL A 198 27.24 -53.02 -22.98
C VAL A 198 28.30 -51.93 -22.84
N THR A 199 27.99 -50.68 -23.20
CA THR A 199 28.88 -49.53 -23.10
C THR A 199 29.06 -49.03 -21.67
N ARG A 200 30.02 -48.13 -21.46
CA ARG A 200 30.24 -47.42 -20.18
C ARG A 200 29.35 -46.18 -20.00
N ARG A 201 28.67 -45.75 -21.05
CA ARG A 201 27.71 -44.64 -21.04
C ARG A 201 26.29 -45.20 -21.05
N LYS A 202 25.43 -44.71 -20.15
CA LYS A 202 24.03 -45.13 -19.98
C LYS A 202 23.11 -43.92 -20.05
N SER A 203 21.96 -44.06 -20.69
CA SER A 203 20.92 -43.02 -20.77
C SER A 203 20.19 -42.74 -19.45
N MET A 204 20.57 -43.42 -18.37
CA MET A 204 19.91 -43.41 -17.07
C MET A 204 20.97 -43.37 -15.97
N LEU A 205 20.69 -42.58 -14.95
CA LEU A 205 21.49 -42.50 -13.73
C LEU A 205 20.94 -43.43 -12.66
N VAL A 206 21.82 -43.87 -11.75
CA VAL A 206 21.41 -44.56 -10.52
C VAL A 206 21.85 -43.72 -9.33
N CYS A 207 20.88 -43.25 -8.55
CA CYS A 207 21.09 -42.34 -7.42
C CYS A 207 20.50 -42.95 -6.15
N ASN A 208 21.19 -42.83 -5.02
CA ASN A 208 20.57 -42.97 -3.70
C ASN A 208 19.78 -41.69 -3.35
N THR A 209 19.17 -41.62 -2.17
CA THR A 209 18.38 -40.45 -1.74
C THR A 209 19.20 -39.16 -1.68
N GLU A 210 20.42 -39.20 -1.16
CA GLU A 210 21.32 -38.03 -1.04
C GLU A 210 21.78 -37.52 -2.40
N GLU A 211 22.05 -38.42 -3.35
CA GLU A 211 22.45 -38.06 -4.70
C GLU A 211 21.28 -37.53 -5.53
N LEU A 212 20.09 -38.11 -5.33
CA LEU A 212 18.85 -37.67 -6.00
C LEU A 212 18.47 -36.26 -5.56
N ALA A 213 18.63 -35.96 -4.26
CA ALA A 213 18.34 -34.64 -3.68
C ALA A 213 19.02 -33.50 -4.45
N ASN A 214 20.22 -33.71 -4.99
CA ASN A 214 20.90 -32.68 -5.78
C ASN A 214 20.14 -32.19 -7.03
N PHE A 215 19.24 -33.01 -7.58
CA PHE A 215 18.52 -32.70 -8.81
C PHE A 215 17.08 -32.24 -8.57
N ILE A 216 16.53 -32.53 -7.39
CA ILE A 216 15.12 -32.26 -7.05
C ILE A 216 14.97 -31.21 -5.96
N THR A 217 16.02 -30.94 -5.19
CA THR A 217 16.01 -29.91 -4.16
C THR A 217 16.36 -28.58 -4.80
N VAL A 218 15.38 -27.68 -4.85
CA VAL A 218 15.60 -26.28 -5.21
C VAL A 218 16.10 -25.55 -3.95
N PRO A 219 17.31 -24.96 -3.98
CA PRO A 219 17.88 -24.33 -2.80
C PRO A 219 17.21 -23.00 -2.46
N SER A 220 17.47 -22.53 -1.24
CA SER A 220 17.21 -21.15 -0.84
C SER A 220 17.86 -20.17 -1.84
N ILE A 221 17.20 -19.04 -2.07
CA ILE A 221 17.67 -17.96 -2.96
C ILE A 221 19.03 -17.43 -2.54
N ASP A 222 19.34 -17.46 -1.25
CA ASP A 222 20.63 -17.01 -0.75
C ASP A 222 21.79 -17.89 -1.25
N ALA A 223 21.52 -19.15 -1.61
CA ALA A 223 22.50 -20.07 -2.20
C ALA A 223 22.49 -20.10 -3.74
N LEU A 224 21.59 -19.32 -4.39
CA LEU A 224 21.61 -19.14 -5.84
C LEU A 224 22.67 -18.11 -6.24
N PRO A 225 23.33 -18.27 -7.40
CA PRO A 225 24.18 -17.24 -7.97
C PRO A 225 23.44 -15.93 -8.22
N LYS A 226 24.14 -14.79 -8.19
CA LYS A 226 23.53 -13.45 -8.30
C LYS A 226 22.64 -13.29 -9.55
N ALA A 227 23.06 -13.83 -10.69
CA ALA A 227 22.25 -13.86 -11.91
C ALA A 227 21.00 -14.75 -11.74
N SER A 228 21.13 -15.88 -11.04
CA SER A 228 20.05 -16.85 -10.82
C SER A 228 19.03 -16.46 -9.76
N ARG A 229 19.39 -15.58 -8.82
CA ARG A 229 18.45 -15.01 -7.84
C ARG A 229 17.38 -14.12 -8.47
N GLY A 230 17.71 -13.45 -9.58
CA GLY A 230 16.76 -12.58 -10.29
C GLY A 230 15.71 -13.35 -11.10
N GLY A 231 16.04 -14.54 -11.61
CA GLY A 231 15.18 -15.30 -12.53
C GLY A 231 14.30 -16.39 -11.88
N THR A 232 14.54 -16.80 -10.63
CA THR A 232 13.84 -17.95 -10.00
C THR A 232 12.61 -17.57 -9.17
N GLY A 233 12.33 -16.29 -8.96
CA GLY A 233 11.07 -15.81 -8.37
C GLY A 233 10.81 -16.16 -6.89
N GLY A 234 11.78 -16.71 -6.15
CA GLY A 234 11.62 -16.93 -4.70
C GLY A 234 12.30 -15.85 -3.84
N LYS A 235 11.71 -15.52 -2.68
CA LYS A 235 12.14 -14.64 -1.54
C LYS A 235 12.55 -15.28 -0.18
N PRO A 236 13.66 -14.92 0.52
CA PRO A 236 13.92 -15.23 1.94
C PRO A 236 13.00 -14.47 2.93
N LYS A 237 12.94 -14.92 4.19
CA LYS A 237 11.93 -14.55 5.21
C LYS A 237 12.03 -13.14 5.82
N ALA A 238 13.03 -12.33 5.46
CA ALA A 238 13.24 -11.01 6.04
C ALA A 238 13.67 -10.04 4.93
N GLN A 239 12.88 -8.97 4.74
CA GLN A 239 12.87 -8.04 3.60
C GLN A 239 12.11 -8.56 2.37
N SER A 240 10.78 -8.48 2.47
CA SER A 240 9.86 -8.66 1.35
C SER A 240 10.09 -7.54 0.31
N ALA A 241 10.54 -7.88 -0.90
CA ALA A 241 10.33 -7.02 -2.06
C ALA A 241 8.89 -7.28 -2.54
N LEU A 242 8.08 -6.24 -2.69
CA LEU A 242 6.66 -6.30 -3.05
C LEU A 242 6.45 -7.26 -4.25
N THR A 243 5.82 -8.40 -3.99
CA THR A 243 5.28 -9.29 -5.03
C THR A 243 4.10 -8.60 -5.69
N SER A 244 3.84 -8.86 -6.98
CA SER A 244 2.58 -8.46 -7.61
C SER A 244 1.40 -8.86 -6.72
N PRO A 245 0.47 -7.94 -6.40
CA PRO A 245 -0.67 -8.25 -5.55
C PRO A 245 -1.46 -9.45 -6.07
N ASN A 246 -2.15 -10.17 -5.18
CA ASN A 246 -3.10 -11.21 -5.57
C ASN A 246 -4.08 -10.63 -6.62
N GLU A 247 -4.17 -11.22 -7.82
CA GLU A 247 -4.98 -10.69 -8.92
C GLU A 247 -6.45 -10.46 -8.54
N LYS A 248 -6.98 -11.21 -7.55
CA LYS A 248 -8.33 -10.97 -7.04
C LYS A 248 -8.43 -9.66 -6.25
N VAL A 249 -7.43 -9.36 -5.43
CA VAL A 249 -7.34 -8.10 -4.67
C VAL A 249 -7.04 -6.94 -5.62
N PHE A 250 -6.18 -7.16 -6.60
CA PHE A 250 -5.87 -6.14 -7.60
C PHE A 250 -7.11 -5.72 -8.41
N LYS A 251 -8.01 -6.66 -8.72
CA LYS A 251 -9.28 -6.35 -9.40
C LYS A 251 -10.22 -5.47 -8.57
N GLU A 252 -10.11 -5.50 -7.24
CA GLU A 252 -10.90 -4.62 -6.38
C GLU A 252 -10.45 -3.16 -6.53
N PHE A 253 -9.17 -2.93 -6.86
CA PHE A 253 -8.57 -1.60 -7.04
C PHE A 253 -8.26 -1.27 -8.50
N SER A 254 -9.21 -1.50 -9.40
CA SER A 254 -9.00 -1.34 -10.85
C SER A 254 -9.87 -0.29 -11.53
N ASP A 255 -10.71 0.40 -10.76
CA ASP A 255 -11.66 1.39 -11.26
C ASP A 255 -11.71 2.63 -10.33
N GLY A 256 -11.90 3.82 -10.90
CA GLY A 256 -11.97 5.10 -10.18
C GLY A 256 -10.66 5.90 -10.10
N MET A 257 -10.38 6.50 -8.93
CA MET A 257 -9.26 7.41 -8.72
C MET A 257 -7.91 6.67 -8.72
N THR A 258 -7.08 6.89 -9.73
CA THR A 258 -5.79 6.19 -9.88
C THR A 258 -4.73 6.77 -8.94
N ILE A 259 -4.34 6.00 -7.92
CA ILE A 259 -3.41 6.44 -6.86
C ILE A 259 -1.94 6.13 -7.14
N GLY A 260 -1.66 5.36 -8.19
CA GLY A 260 -0.32 4.98 -8.63
C GLY A 260 -0.31 3.58 -9.26
N HIS A 261 0.87 2.97 -9.31
CA HIS A 261 1.03 1.60 -9.80
C HIS A 261 1.43 0.67 -8.68
N ALA A 262 1.00 -0.59 -8.74
CA ALA A 262 1.53 -1.62 -7.86
C ALA A 262 3.04 -1.74 -8.07
N VAL A 263 3.80 -1.49 -7.00
CA VAL A 263 5.24 -1.74 -7.00
C VAL A 263 5.43 -3.25 -7.05
N THR A 264 6.01 -3.74 -8.14
CA THR A 264 6.34 -5.15 -8.33
C THR A 264 7.84 -5.28 -8.50
N ALA A 265 8.41 -6.42 -8.12
CA ALA A 265 9.85 -6.68 -8.22
C ALA A 265 10.45 -6.57 -9.64
N LEU A 266 9.63 -6.38 -10.68
CA LEU A 266 10.06 -6.15 -12.07
C LEU A 266 10.43 -4.67 -12.37
N ARG A 267 10.09 -3.71 -11.49
CA ARG A 267 10.24 -2.26 -11.73
C ARG A 267 11.38 -1.58 -10.96
N ASP A 268 12.29 -2.34 -10.36
CA ASP A 268 13.50 -1.76 -9.72
C ASP A 268 14.62 -1.44 -10.73
N ASP A 269 14.31 -1.43 -12.03
CA ASP A 269 15.12 -0.74 -13.03
C ASP A 269 14.84 0.77 -12.89
N ASN A 270 15.68 1.45 -12.11
CA ASN A 270 15.77 2.92 -12.04
C ASN A 270 15.97 3.61 -13.41
N ASP A 271 16.06 2.86 -14.50
CA ASP A 271 16.17 3.37 -15.88
C ASP A 271 14.81 3.65 -16.54
N ASN A 272 13.69 3.18 -15.97
CA ASN A 272 12.32 3.46 -16.45
C ASN A 272 11.42 4.02 -15.35
N ALA A 273 11.94 4.94 -14.53
CA ALA A 273 11.09 5.88 -13.80
C ALA A 273 10.47 6.86 -14.81
N ASN A 274 9.57 6.38 -15.67
CA ASN A 274 8.60 7.26 -16.32
C ASN A 274 7.66 7.72 -15.21
N GLU A 275 8.13 8.68 -14.42
CA GLU A 275 7.26 9.46 -13.57
C GLU A 275 6.14 10.02 -14.46
N ILE A 276 4.91 9.99 -13.98
CA ILE A 276 3.76 10.59 -14.68
C ILE A 276 4.02 12.08 -15.01
N SER A 277 4.99 12.70 -14.32
CA SER A 277 5.52 14.05 -14.56
C SER A 277 6.26 14.23 -15.91
N ALA A 278 6.65 13.16 -16.61
CA ALA A 278 7.46 13.20 -17.84
C ALA A 278 6.67 12.83 -19.12
N ILE A 279 5.34 12.85 -19.06
CA ILE A 279 4.48 12.46 -20.17
C ILE A 279 4.32 13.62 -21.17
N ASP A 280 4.93 13.49 -22.36
CA ASP A 280 4.91 14.52 -23.41
C ASP A 280 3.69 14.45 -24.34
N SER A 281 2.80 13.47 -24.17
CA SER A 281 1.59 13.33 -25.00
C SER A 281 0.37 12.82 -24.23
N VAL A 282 -0.80 13.38 -24.57
CA VAL A 282 -2.11 12.98 -24.02
C VAL A 282 -2.33 11.46 -24.13
N ASN A 283 -1.99 10.86 -25.29
CA ASN A 283 -2.14 9.42 -25.51
C ASN A 283 -1.28 8.57 -24.58
N GLN A 284 -0.11 9.06 -24.18
CA GLN A 284 0.74 8.37 -23.24
C GLN A 284 0.18 8.46 -21.82
N TRP A 285 -0.49 9.56 -21.44
CA TRP A 285 -1.16 9.66 -20.13
C TRP A 285 -2.30 8.65 -20.02
N TRP A 286 -3.18 8.59 -21.03
CA TRP A 286 -4.23 7.56 -21.12
C TRP A 286 -3.66 6.15 -21.05
N HIS A 287 -2.57 5.88 -21.78
CA HIS A 287 -1.93 4.57 -21.75
C HIS A 287 -1.38 4.20 -20.37
N GLU A 288 -0.82 5.16 -19.63
CA GLU A 288 -0.30 4.91 -18.28
C GLU A 288 -1.42 4.58 -17.30
N ILE A 289 -2.54 5.31 -17.29
CA ILE A 289 -3.64 5.02 -16.36
C ILE A 289 -4.38 3.72 -16.71
N ASP A 290 -4.43 3.32 -17.98
CA ASP A 290 -5.02 2.06 -18.44
C ASP A 290 -4.10 0.84 -18.23
N LYS A 291 -2.89 1.03 -17.67
CA LYS A 291 -1.99 -0.10 -17.45
C LYS A 291 -2.62 -1.08 -16.49
N ARG A 292 -2.40 -2.37 -16.80
CA ARG A 292 -2.84 -3.48 -15.96
C ARG A 292 -2.37 -3.39 -14.50
N ASP A 293 -1.29 -2.67 -14.21
CA ASP A 293 -0.75 -2.50 -12.85
C ASP A 293 -1.08 -1.15 -12.21
N ALA A 294 -1.94 -0.33 -12.82
CA ALA A 294 -2.52 0.86 -12.19
C ALA A 294 -3.50 0.47 -11.08
N LEU A 295 -3.32 1.09 -9.90
CA LEU A 295 -4.19 0.93 -8.75
C LEU A 295 -5.13 2.12 -8.68
N ALA A 296 -6.43 1.85 -8.70
CA ALA A 296 -7.49 2.85 -8.62
C ALA A 296 -8.43 2.56 -7.45
N LEU A 297 -8.94 3.63 -6.83
CA LEU A 297 -9.90 3.57 -5.73
C LEU A 297 -11.29 3.89 -6.26
N SER A 298 -12.23 2.98 -6.05
CA SER A 298 -13.63 3.21 -6.39
C SER A 298 -14.26 4.30 -5.50
N ALA A 299 -15.43 4.81 -5.88
CA ALA A 299 -16.18 5.72 -5.01
C ALA A 299 -16.43 5.10 -3.62
N GLY A 300 -16.74 3.80 -3.57
CA GLY A 300 -16.90 3.05 -2.32
C GLY A 300 -15.64 3.06 -1.46
N ASP A 301 -14.46 2.84 -2.05
CA ASP A 301 -13.18 2.89 -1.33
C ASP A 301 -12.90 4.30 -0.79
N LEU A 302 -13.19 5.33 -1.60
CA LEU A 302 -12.95 6.72 -1.23
C LEU A 302 -13.84 7.20 -0.07
N THR A 303 -14.99 6.57 0.19
CA THR A 303 -15.81 6.89 1.38
C THR A 303 -15.11 6.60 2.71
N HIS A 304 -14.01 5.85 2.69
CA HIS A 304 -13.18 5.60 3.87
C HIS A 304 -12.14 6.71 4.11
N HIS A 305 -12.13 7.76 3.30
CA HIS A 305 -11.11 8.82 3.32
C HIS A 305 -9.69 8.25 3.07
N TYR A 306 -8.69 9.11 2.89
CA TYR A 306 -7.33 8.64 2.67
C TYR A 306 -6.29 9.64 3.11
N VAL A 307 -5.07 9.14 3.38
CA VAL A 307 -3.90 9.95 3.72
C VAL A 307 -2.83 9.72 2.67
N ARG A 308 -2.33 10.80 2.08
CA ARG A 308 -1.12 10.77 1.23
C ARG A 308 0.01 11.47 1.97
N ALA A 309 0.95 10.67 2.47
CA ALA A 309 2.13 11.15 3.16
C ALA A 309 3.38 10.99 2.30
N ALA A 310 4.07 12.09 2.01
CA ALA A 310 5.33 12.06 1.27
C ALA A 310 6.22 13.26 1.63
N THR A 311 7.53 13.03 1.71
CA THR A 311 8.50 14.11 1.95
C THR A 311 8.51 15.12 0.79
N THR A 312 8.95 16.35 1.08
CA THR A 312 9.08 17.40 0.07
C THR A 312 10.01 16.96 -1.07
N GLY A 313 9.59 17.18 -2.31
CA GLY A 313 10.33 16.78 -3.51
C GLY A 313 10.01 15.37 -4.01
N SER A 314 9.26 14.56 -3.26
CA SER A 314 8.91 13.18 -3.63
C SER A 314 7.70 13.05 -4.56
N GLY A 315 7.35 14.11 -5.31
CA GLY A 315 6.26 14.08 -6.30
C GLY A 315 4.83 14.20 -5.74
N LYS A 316 4.65 14.59 -4.46
CA LYS A 316 3.33 14.72 -3.80
C LYS A 316 2.31 15.51 -4.65
N THR A 317 2.69 16.70 -5.11
CA THR A 317 1.82 17.56 -5.94
C THR A 317 1.43 16.91 -7.26
N VAL A 318 2.36 16.21 -7.92
CA VAL A 318 2.07 15.50 -9.18
C VAL A 318 1.10 14.36 -8.94
N ALA A 319 1.29 13.60 -7.85
CA ALA A 319 0.36 12.54 -7.46
C ALA A 319 -1.04 13.11 -7.19
N THR A 320 -1.15 14.20 -6.42
CA THR A 320 -2.45 14.85 -6.15
C THR A 320 -3.15 15.34 -7.43
N LEU A 321 -2.40 15.90 -8.39
CA LEU A 321 -2.98 16.31 -9.68
C LEU A 321 -3.55 15.11 -10.46
N ASN A 322 -2.84 13.98 -10.47
CA ASN A 322 -3.33 12.76 -11.12
C ASN A 322 -4.54 12.15 -10.40
N ASP A 323 -4.53 12.15 -9.07
CA ASP A 323 -5.68 11.75 -8.25
C ASP A 323 -6.91 12.53 -8.74
N MET A 324 -6.84 13.87 -8.80
CA MET A 324 -7.96 14.72 -9.24
C MET A 324 -8.38 14.50 -10.70
N LEU A 325 -7.43 14.39 -11.63
CA LEU A 325 -7.74 14.20 -13.05
C LEU A 325 -8.42 12.85 -13.30
N THR A 326 -7.98 11.81 -12.61
CA THR A 326 -8.56 10.46 -12.76
C THR A 326 -9.86 10.31 -11.97
N THR A 327 -10.03 10.97 -10.82
CA THR A 327 -11.34 11.09 -10.16
C THR A 327 -12.34 11.74 -11.11
N HIS A 328 -12.00 12.88 -11.72
CA HIS A 328 -12.91 13.60 -12.60
C HIS A 328 -13.31 12.78 -13.84
N GLU A 329 -12.39 12.02 -14.41
CA GLU A 329 -12.67 11.18 -15.58
C GLU A 329 -13.50 9.94 -15.25
N GLN A 330 -13.20 9.26 -14.13
CA GLN A 330 -13.72 7.91 -13.85
C GLN A 330 -14.92 7.89 -12.90
N LEU A 331 -15.10 8.94 -12.09
CA LEU A 331 -16.13 8.99 -11.05
C LEU A 331 -17.06 10.19 -11.25
N ASN A 332 -18.29 10.06 -10.74
CA ASN A 332 -19.25 11.16 -10.70
C ASN A 332 -19.11 11.95 -9.39
N GLY A 333 -19.63 13.18 -9.39
CA GLY A 333 -19.58 14.09 -8.26
C GLY A 333 -18.40 15.06 -8.32
N PRO A 334 -18.33 16.00 -7.35
CA PRO A 334 -17.32 17.04 -7.39
C PRO A 334 -15.95 16.58 -6.88
N THR A 335 -14.90 17.15 -7.48
CA THR A 335 -13.54 17.10 -6.93
C THR A 335 -13.15 18.49 -6.44
N ILE A 336 -12.85 18.63 -5.15
CA ILE A 336 -12.55 19.91 -4.50
C ILE A 336 -11.10 19.87 -4.01
N LEU A 337 -10.28 20.84 -4.43
CA LEU A 337 -8.91 21.02 -3.94
C LEU A 337 -8.81 22.29 -3.11
N ILE A 338 -8.17 22.19 -1.95
CA ILE A 338 -7.76 23.34 -1.14
C ILE A 338 -6.23 23.38 -1.10
N ASP A 339 -5.64 24.39 -1.76
CA ASP A 339 -4.19 24.59 -1.84
C ASP A 339 -3.74 25.82 -1.03
N PRO A 340 -3.11 25.62 0.14
CA PRO A 340 -2.58 26.72 0.96
C PRO A 340 -1.21 27.23 0.51
N LYS A 341 -0.57 26.62 -0.51
CA LYS A 341 0.80 26.99 -0.91
C LYS A 341 0.85 28.22 -1.80
N GLY A 342 -0.23 28.55 -2.51
CA GLY A 342 -0.25 29.67 -3.47
C GLY A 342 0.75 29.48 -4.60
N GLY A 343 1.01 28.23 -4.97
CA GLY A 343 1.98 27.85 -5.99
C GLY A 343 1.33 27.72 -7.36
N GLU A 344 2.00 26.98 -8.24
CA GLU A 344 1.50 26.70 -9.59
C GLU A 344 0.53 25.51 -9.63
N MET A 345 0.16 24.90 -8.50
CA MET A 345 -0.64 23.67 -8.47
C MET A 345 -2.00 23.83 -9.15
N CYS A 346 -2.80 24.82 -8.74
CA CYS A 346 -4.10 25.09 -9.36
C CYS A 346 -3.96 25.44 -10.85
N ARG A 347 -2.95 26.23 -11.23
CA ARG A 347 -2.66 26.58 -12.63
C ARG A 347 -2.25 25.37 -13.47
N ASN A 348 -1.47 24.47 -12.89
CA ASN A 348 -1.06 23.24 -13.52
C ASN A 348 -2.26 22.32 -13.71
N TYR A 349 -3.16 22.22 -12.73
CA TYR A 349 -4.42 21.49 -12.91
C TYR A 349 -5.22 22.04 -14.09
N LEU A 350 -5.46 23.37 -14.14
CA LEU A 350 -6.19 24.00 -15.25
C LEU A 350 -5.55 23.69 -16.62
N ARG A 351 -4.22 23.70 -16.70
CA ARG A 351 -3.50 23.33 -17.93
C ARG A 351 -3.71 21.86 -18.30
N CYS A 352 -3.59 20.95 -17.35
CA CYS A 352 -3.77 19.52 -17.57
C CYS A 352 -5.23 19.22 -17.96
N HIS A 353 -6.19 19.71 -17.18
CA HIS A 353 -7.62 19.52 -17.40
C HIS A 353 -8.03 19.99 -18.80
N ARG A 354 -7.70 21.23 -19.18
CA ARG A 354 -7.97 21.73 -20.54
C ARG A 354 -7.32 20.90 -21.65
N THR A 355 -6.12 20.39 -21.40
CA THR A 355 -5.38 19.59 -22.38
C THR A 355 -6.00 18.21 -22.57
N LEU A 356 -6.54 17.61 -21.50
CA LEU A 356 -7.12 16.27 -21.50
C LEU A 356 -8.60 16.29 -21.94
N PHE A 357 -9.39 17.23 -21.45
CA PHE A 357 -10.85 17.27 -21.61
C PHE A 357 -11.33 18.34 -22.61
N GLY A 358 -10.46 19.28 -23.00
CA GLY A 358 -10.68 20.22 -24.11
C GLY A 358 -11.06 21.64 -23.70
N ASP A 359 -11.77 21.81 -22.59
CA ASP A 359 -12.20 23.11 -22.05
C ASP A 359 -12.05 23.18 -20.52
N LEU A 360 -12.73 24.12 -19.87
CA LEU A 360 -12.70 24.37 -18.43
C LEU A 360 -14.11 24.70 -17.90
N ASP A 361 -15.17 24.32 -18.64
CA ASP A 361 -16.54 24.77 -18.35
C ASP A 361 -17.07 24.20 -17.02
N ASP A 362 -16.49 23.10 -16.57
CA ASP A 362 -16.77 22.37 -15.34
C ASP A 362 -15.78 22.68 -14.20
N VAL A 363 -14.74 23.50 -14.46
CA VAL A 363 -13.72 23.88 -13.47
C VAL A 363 -13.98 25.27 -12.93
N GLU A 364 -14.21 25.38 -11.62
CA GLU A 364 -14.29 26.64 -10.89
C GLU A 364 -12.98 26.91 -10.14
N TYR A 365 -12.24 27.95 -10.53
CA TYR A 365 -11.03 28.40 -9.84
C TYR A 365 -11.31 29.64 -8.99
N ILE A 366 -11.15 29.50 -7.69
CA ILE A 366 -11.37 30.56 -6.70
C ILE A 366 -10.04 30.84 -6.00
N LYS A 367 -9.55 32.07 -6.16
CA LYS A 367 -8.41 32.57 -5.39
C LYS A 367 -8.92 33.28 -4.14
N VAL A 368 -8.39 32.95 -2.97
CA VAL A 368 -8.88 33.43 -1.68
C VAL A 368 -7.77 34.18 -0.93
N PRO A 369 -7.93 35.49 -0.64
CA PRO A 369 -8.90 36.38 -1.28
C PRO A 369 -8.57 36.62 -2.77
N GLU A 370 -9.58 37.05 -3.52
CA GLU A 370 -9.46 37.50 -4.89
C GLU A 370 -8.61 38.79 -4.97
N GLU A 371 -8.23 39.22 -6.18
CA GLU A 371 -7.39 40.41 -6.39
C GLU A 371 -8.02 41.72 -5.85
N ASN A 372 -9.35 41.78 -5.81
CA ASN A 372 -10.14 42.88 -5.27
C ASN A 372 -10.35 42.79 -3.74
N GLY A 373 -9.84 41.74 -3.08
CA GLY A 373 -10.03 41.49 -1.66
C GLY A 373 -11.29 40.70 -1.32
N ASN A 374 -12.12 40.33 -2.30
CA ASN A 374 -13.33 39.56 -2.07
C ASN A 374 -13.00 38.12 -1.65
N ILE A 375 -13.93 37.52 -0.92
CA ILE A 375 -13.88 36.14 -0.47
C ILE A 375 -15.22 35.45 -0.78
N PRO A 376 -15.25 34.12 -0.90
CA PRO A 376 -16.49 33.38 -1.12
C PRO A 376 -17.50 33.62 0.01
N GLY A 377 -18.71 34.03 -0.36
CA GLY A 377 -19.81 34.18 0.58
C GLY A 377 -20.27 32.81 1.11
N ILE A 378 -20.26 32.65 2.44
CA ILE A 378 -20.68 31.44 3.15
C ILE A 378 -21.67 31.86 4.25
N PRO A 379 -22.97 31.54 4.13
CA PRO A 379 -23.94 31.88 5.16
C PRO A 379 -23.77 30.95 6.37
N PHE A 380 -22.91 31.35 7.32
CA PHE A 380 -22.55 30.51 8.46
C PHE A 380 -23.69 30.42 9.49
N PHE A 381 -24.32 31.55 9.81
CA PHE A 381 -25.43 31.65 10.77
C PHE A 381 -26.77 31.56 10.04
N ASP A 382 -27.02 30.44 9.37
CA ASP A 382 -28.26 30.19 8.62
C ASP A 382 -28.80 28.78 8.92
N LEU A 383 -30.00 28.70 9.50
CA LEU A 383 -30.63 27.44 9.88
C LEU A 383 -31.40 26.79 8.74
N ARG A 384 -31.79 27.57 7.72
CA ARG A 384 -32.76 27.12 6.71
C ARG A 384 -32.32 25.86 5.97
N PRO A 385 -31.03 25.69 5.58
CA PRO A 385 -30.56 24.42 5.01
C PRO A 385 -30.84 23.20 5.90
N LEU A 386 -30.60 23.32 7.22
CA LEU A 386 -30.78 22.20 8.14
C LEU A 386 -32.25 21.94 8.47
N THR A 387 -33.04 23.00 8.67
CA THR A 387 -34.43 22.86 9.12
C THR A 387 -35.38 22.60 7.96
N ARG A 388 -35.29 23.39 6.88
CA ARG A 388 -36.23 23.33 5.76
C ARG A 388 -35.85 22.23 4.77
N SER A 389 -34.57 22.13 4.39
CA SER A 389 -34.12 21.13 3.40
C SER A 389 -33.84 19.76 4.03
N ALA A 390 -33.05 19.72 5.10
CA ALA A 390 -32.70 18.45 5.77
C ALA A 390 -33.82 17.90 6.69
N GLY A 391 -34.83 18.71 6.99
CA GLY A 391 -35.91 18.35 7.91
C GLY A 391 -35.44 18.12 9.35
N ARG A 392 -34.31 18.70 9.78
CA ARG A 392 -33.84 18.59 11.17
C ARG A 392 -34.73 19.38 12.11
N GLU A 393 -34.86 18.87 13.32
CA GLU A 393 -35.46 19.63 14.41
C GLU A 393 -34.68 20.93 14.65
N ARG A 394 -35.40 22.05 14.77
CA ARG A 394 -34.83 23.39 14.94
C ARG A 394 -33.84 23.46 16.10
N GLU A 395 -34.19 22.92 17.26
CA GLU A 395 -33.32 22.91 18.44
C GLU A 395 -32.00 22.20 18.17
N THR A 396 -32.05 21.06 17.46
CA THR A 396 -30.86 20.29 17.08
C THR A 396 -30.01 21.08 16.08
N ALA A 397 -30.62 21.70 15.06
CA ALA A 397 -29.92 22.52 14.09
C ALA A 397 -29.21 23.74 14.74
N ILE A 398 -29.86 24.37 15.72
CA ILE A 398 -29.26 25.46 16.52
C ILE A 398 -28.05 24.94 17.32
N GLN A 399 -28.16 23.76 17.95
CA GLN A 399 -27.02 23.18 18.67
C GLN A 399 -25.84 22.85 17.74
N ASP A 400 -26.10 22.26 16.57
CA ASP A 400 -25.05 21.94 15.61
C ASP A 400 -24.29 23.20 15.16
N LEU A 401 -25.01 24.29 14.90
CA LEU A 401 -24.42 25.57 14.51
C LEU A 401 -23.59 26.19 15.65
N ILE A 402 -24.14 26.17 16.87
CA ILE A 402 -23.42 26.63 18.07
C ILE A 402 -22.13 25.83 18.25
N ASP A 403 -22.18 24.50 18.12
CA ASP A 403 -21.01 23.65 18.23
C ASP A 403 -19.96 23.99 17.17
N HIS A 404 -20.34 24.16 15.90
CA HIS A 404 -19.42 24.61 14.84
C HIS A 404 -18.81 25.98 15.15
N TYR A 405 -19.59 26.92 15.69
CA TYR A 405 -19.08 28.23 16.08
C TYR A 405 -18.06 28.12 17.21
N PHE A 406 -18.30 27.27 18.21
CA PHE A 406 -17.33 27.03 19.28
C PHE A 406 -16.07 26.30 18.79
N GLN A 407 -16.18 25.44 17.78
CA GLN A 407 -15.01 24.84 17.13
C GLN A 407 -14.15 25.91 16.46
N LEU A 408 -14.76 26.87 15.75
CA LEU A 408 -14.06 28.02 15.20
C LEU A 408 -13.39 28.86 16.29
N LEU A 409 -14.09 29.13 17.40
CA LEU A 409 -13.51 29.87 18.53
C LEU A 409 -12.30 29.12 19.14
N ARG A 410 -12.40 27.80 19.35
CA ARG A 410 -11.30 26.98 19.87
C ARG A 410 -10.10 27.02 18.94
N PHE A 411 -10.35 27.04 17.62
CA PHE A 411 -9.30 27.14 16.63
C PHE A 411 -8.60 28.51 16.65
N VAL A 412 -9.36 29.60 16.66
CA VAL A 412 -8.80 30.97 16.60
C VAL A 412 -8.21 31.44 17.94
N LEU A 413 -8.84 31.10 19.07
CA LEU A 413 -8.46 31.60 20.40
C LEU A 413 -7.65 30.60 21.23
N GLY A 414 -7.57 29.35 20.77
CA GLY A 414 -7.00 28.23 21.50
C GLY A 414 -8.02 27.55 22.43
N ARG A 415 -7.98 26.22 22.42
CA ARG A 415 -8.91 25.35 23.15
C ARG A 415 -9.01 25.69 24.64
N GLU A 416 -7.88 25.82 25.33
CA GLU A 416 -7.87 26.11 26.77
C GLU A 416 -8.56 27.43 27.11
N THR A 417 -8.36 28.47 26.29
CA THR A 417 -8.95 29.80 26.48
C THR A 417 -10.48 29.77 26.34
N VAL A 418 -10.98 28.91 25.46
CA VAL A 418 -12.43 28.75 25.25
C VAL A 418 -13.04 27.89 26.36
N ASP A 419 -12.45 26.73 26.63
CA ASP A 419 -13.00 25.72 27.53
C ASP A 419 -12.95 26.16 29.01
N GLN A 420 -11.99 27.00 29.43
CA GLN A 420 -11.90 27.49 30.81
C GLN A 420 -12.94 28.57 31.17
N ALA A 421 -13.52 29.27 30.19
CA ALA A 421 -14.46 30.38 30.44
C ALA A 421 -15.92 29.94 30.24
N PHE A 422 -16.35 28.99 31.08
CA PHE A 422 -17.68 28.39 31.06
C PHE A 422 -18.83 29.41 31.02
N VAL A 423 -18.77 30.45 31.87
CA VAL A 423 -19.83 31.47 31.96
C VAL A 423 -19.96 32.28 30.66
N ALA A 424 -18.84 32.63 30.03
CA ALA A 424 -18.88 33.34 28.76
C ALA A 424 -19.38 32.44 27.61
N ASN A 425 -19.09 31.14 27.66
CA ASN A 425 -19.68 30.17 26.72
C ASN A 425 -21.19 30.10 26.91
N GLU A 426 -21.68 30.01 28.15
CA GLU A 426 -23.11 29.95 28.48
C GLU A 426 -23.87 31.19 28.01
N ILE A 427 -23.34 32.40 28.24
CA ILE A 427 -23.94 33.64 27.71
C ILE A 427 -24.01 33.57 26.18
N LEU A 428 -22.88 33.26 25.53
CA LEU A 428 -22.79 33.28 24.07
C LEU A 428 -23.73 32.25 23.42
N THR A 429 -23.83 31.04 23.98
CA THR A 429 -24.81 30.02 23.58
C THR A 429 -26.24 30.55 23.64
N ASN A 430 -26.62 31.17 24.76
CA ASN A 430 -28.01 31.64 24.96
C ASN A 430 -28.32 32.89 24.14
N LEU A 431 -27.34 33.74 23.85
CA LEU A 431 -27.50 34.85 22.90
C LEU A 431 -27.77 34.32 21.48
N ILE A 432 -27.01 33.33 21.01
CA ILE A 432 -27.25 32.70 19.70
C ILE A 432 -28.65 32.05 19.67
N LYS A 433 -29.03 31.32 20.72
CA LYS A 433 -30.38 30.74 20.81
C LYS A 433 -31.48 31.79 20.74
N GLY A 434 -31.32 32.91 21.44
CA GLY A 434 -32.28 34.01 21.40
C GLY A 434 -32.36 34.70 20.03
N LEU A 435 -31.25 34.82 19.31
CA LEU A 435 -31.26 35.34 17.93
C LEU A 435 -31.98 34.39 16.95
N PHE A 436 -31.96 33.08 17.21
CA PHE A 436 -32.69 32.06 16.47
C PHE A 436 -34.09 31.75 17.02
N ASP A 437 -34.63 32.59 17.92
CA ASP A 437 -36.00 32.43 18.43
C ASP A 437 -37.02 32.33 17.29
N GLU A 438 -38.04 31.47 17.45
CA GLU A 438 -38.97 31.14 16.36
C GLU A 438 -39.94 32.29 16.04
N GLU A 439 -40.44 33.01 17.05
CA GLU A 439 -41.40 34.11 16.84
C GLU A 439 -40.70 35.47 16.69
N ASN A 440 -39.64 35.71 17.46
CA ASN A 440 -39.04 37.04 17.59
C ASN A 440 -37.60 37.13 17.06
N GLY A 441 -37.00 35.99 16.71
CA GLY A 441 -35.68 35.89 16.11
C GLY A 441 -35.73 35.84 14.59
N SER A 442 -34.68 35.31 14.00
CA SER A 442 -34.57 35.08 12.56
C SER A 442 -34.00 33.69 12.30
N ASP A 443 -34.33 33.09 11.16
CA ASP A 443 -33.70 31.83 10.72
C ASP A 443 -32.26 32.02 10.24
N TYR A 444 -31.84 33.27 10.03
CA TYR A 444 -30.50 33.66 9.61
C TYR A 444 -30.10 34.99 10.25
N PHE A 445 -28.81 35.17 10.56
CA PHE A 445 -28.26 36.46 11.02
C PHE A 445 -26.76 36.56 10.71
N THR A 446 -26.11 37.65 11.10
CA THR A 446 -24.67 37.88 10.93
C THR A 446 -23.90 37.87 12.24
N ILE A 447 -22.58 37.66 12.19
CA ILE A 447 -21.72 37.89 13.37
C ILE A 447 -21.81 39.33 13.91
N GLY A 448 -22.22 40.29 13.06
CA GLY A 448 -22.53 41.66 13.46
C GLY A 448 -23.73 41.70 14.42
N ASP A 449 -24.81 41.01 14.08
CA ASP A 449 -26.01 40.92 14.94
C ASP A 449 -25.71 40.25 16.27
N LEU A 450 -24.86 39.21 16.27
CA LEU A 450 -24.39 38.59 17.52
C LEU A 450 -23.54 39.54 18.36
N LEU A 451 -22.69 40.35 17.72
CA LEU A 451 -21.91 41.37 18.42
C LEU A 451 -22.80 42.44 19.03
N ASP A 452 -23.85 42.85 18.32
CA ASP A 452 -24.78 43.89 18.78
C ASP A 452 -25.68 43.35 19.91
N ALA A 453 -26.20 42.13 19.81
CA ALA A 453 -26.90 41.46 20.90
C ALA A 453 -26.02 41.33 22.16
N ALA A 454 -24.74 41.00 22.01
CA ALA A 454 -23.80 40.94 23.13
C ALA A 454 -23.50 42.33 23.73
N ARG A 455 -23.47 43.38 22.90
CA ARG A 455 -23.30 44.78 23.36
C ARG A 455 -24.52 45.26 24.10
N ASP A 456 -25.71 44.99 23.60
CA ASP A 456 -26.97 45.37 24.21
C ASP A 456 -27.13 44.68 25.56
N PHE A 457 -26.82 43.37 25.63
CA PHE A 457 -26.77 42.63 26.88
C PHE A 457 -25.83 43.27 27.90
N GLN A 458 -24.60 43.62 27.51
CA GLN A 458 -23.67 44.30 28.42
C GLN A 458 -24.14 45.71 28.82
N HIS A 459 -24.51 46.53 27.85
CA HIS A 459 -24.77 47.95 28.04
C HIS A 459 -26.05 48.19 28.85
N HIS A 460 -27.15 47.53 28.46
CA HIS A 460 -28.42 47.65 29.15
C HIS A 460 -28.46 46.79 30.41
N GLY A 461 -27.86 45.60 30.39
CA GLY A 461 -27.81 44.72 31.55
C GLY A 461 -27.06 45.31 32.74
N ARG A 462 -26.01 46.11 32.50
CA ARG A 462 -25.28 46.82 33.56
C ARG A 462 -26.16 47.77 34.37
N SER A 463 -27.21 48.31 33.76
CA SER A 463 -28.08 49.31 34.39
C SER A 463 -29.19 48.68 35.24
N ILE A 464 -29.27 47.33 35.27
CA ILE A 464 -30.30 46.59 36.00
C ILE A 464 -29.76 46.26 37.40
N GLU A 465 -30.17 47.04 38.40
CA GLU A 465 -29.77 46.80 39.79
C GLU A 465 -30.61 45.72 40.48
N ASN A 466 -31.91 45.64 40.16
CA ASN A 466 -32.84 44.67 40.73
C ASN A 466 -33.81 44.16 39.65
N LEU A 467 -33.77 42.86 39.38
CA LEU A 467 -34.58 42.20 38.36
C LEU A 467 -36.08 42.22 38.66
N GLU A 468 -36.48 42.22 39.94
CA GLU A 468 -37.89 42.27 40.33
C GLU A 468 -38.51 43.67 40.15
N GLU A 469 -37.67 44.71 40.19
CA GLU A 469 -38.08 46.12 40.08
C GLU A 469 -37.75 46.73 38.72
N ALA A 470 -37.07 45.99 37.84
CA ALA A 470 -36.66 46.45 36.53
C ALA A 470 -37.87 46.69 35.60
N ASP A 471 -37.83 47.79 34.85
CA ASP A 471 -38.81 48.07 33.81
C ASP A 471 -38.75 46.95 32.74
N PRO A 472 -39.88 46.34 32.36
CA PRO A 472 -39.95 45.40 31.26
C PRO A 472 -39.29 45.92 29.96
N GLU A 473 -39.35 47.22 29.68
CA GLU A 473 -38.68 47.81 28.52
C GLU A 473 -37.15 47.72 28.63
N ASP A 474 -36.58 47.95 29.80
CA ASP A 474 -35.13 47.90 29.98
C ASP A 474 -34.60 46.47 29.97
N LEU A 475 -35.39 45.52 30.49
CA LEU A 475 -35.11 44.08 30.34
C LEU A 475 -35.16 43.64 28.88
N ASN A 476 -36.11 44.13 28.09
CA ASN A 476 -36.22 43.81 26.65
C ASN A 476 -35.13 44.47 25.80
N LYS A 477 -34.51 45.56 26.27
CA LYS A 477 -33.31 46.12 25.62
C LYS A 477 -32.05 45.32 25.94
N ALA A 478 -31.97 44.69 27.11
CA ALA A 478 -30.82 43.90 27.52
C ALA A 478 -30.86 42.47 26.98
N LEU A 479 -32.04 41.86 26.92
CA LEU A 479 -32.20 40.45 26.56
C LEU A 479 -32.69 40.31 25.13
N PRO A 480 -32.12 39.41 24.31
CA PRO A 480 -32.71 39.07 23.02
C PRO A 480 -34.14 38.55 23.25
N PRO A 481 -35.08 38.85 22.34
CA PRO A 481 -36.44 38.37 22.49
C PRO A 481 -36.44 36.84 22.27
N ALA A 482 -36.73 36.10 23.33
CA ALA A 482 -36.78 34.65 23.33
C ALA A 482 -38.05 34.18 24.02
N GLU A 483 -38.81 33.32 23.35
CA GLU A 483 -39.98 32.62 23.90
C GLU A 483 -39.57 31.51 24.87
N ASP A 484 -38.43 30.87 24.60
CA ASP A 484 -37.88 29.85 25.49
C ASP A 484 -37.53 30.47 26.84
N GLU A 485 -38.40 30.24 27.83
CA GLU A 485 -38.21 30.75 29.19
C GLU A 485 -36.92 30.21 29.82
N GLN A 486 -36.38 29.07 29.38
CA GLN A 486 -35.08 28.61 29.85
C GLN A 486 -33.98 29.54 29.35
N VAL A 487 -33.91 29.82 28.04
CA VAL A 487 -32.92 30.76 27.47
C VAL A 487 -33.02 32.12 28.15
N ARG A 488 -34.25 32.62 28.30
CA ARG A 488 -34.49 33.91 28.96
C ARG A 488 -34.10 33.89 30.44
N SER A 489 -34.41 32.82 31.16
CA SER A 489 -34.05 32.63 32.58
C SER A 489 -32.53 32.54 32.76
N PHE A 490 -31.83 31.82 31.89
CA PHE A 490 -30.36 31.73 31.91
C PHE A 490 -29.72 33.11 31.75
N LEU A 491 -30.15 33.90 30.78
CA LEU A 491 -29.61 35.25 30.57
C LEU A 491 -30.00 36.20 31.73
N LYS A 492 -31.24 36.12 32.25
CA LYS A 492 -31.66 36.88 33.45
C LYS A 492 -30.78 36.56 34.66
N SER A 493 -30.47 35.29 34.92
CA SER A 493 -29.63 34.88 36.07
C SER A 493 -28.24 35.55 36.08
N HIS A 494 -27.77 36.02 34.92
CA HIS A 494 -26.51 36.71 34.80
C HIS A 494 -26.61 38.19 35.14
N LEU A 495 -27.78 38.80 34.97
CA LEU A 495 -28.07 40.17 35.38
C LEU A 495 -28.15 40.30 36.91
N GLU A 496 -28.47 39.21 37.63
CA GLU A 496 -28.47 39.18 39.11
C GLU A 496 -27.06 39.18 39.72
N LYS A 497 -26.02 38.94 38.91
CA LYS A 497 -24.64 38.90 39.39
C LYS A 497 -24.16 40.29 39.77
N GLU A 498 -23.20 40.36 40.70
CA GLU A 498 -22.53 41.62 41.04
C GLU A 498 -22.00 42.31 39.77
N GLU A 499 -22.19 43.64 39.65
CA GLU A 499 -21.80 44.43 38.47
C GLU A 499 -20.40 44.08 37.97
N ARG A 500 -19.43 43.96 38.87
CA ARG A 500 -18.05 43.60 38.51
C ARG A 500 -17.96 42.21 37.90
N GLN A 501 -18.66 41.23 38.45
CA GLN A 501 -18.67 39.86 37.92
C GLN A 501 -19.38 39.81 36.57
N PHE A 502 -20.54 40.48 36.45
CA PHE A 502 -21.29 40.61 35.21
C PHE A 502 -20.42 41.23 34.10
N MET A 503 -19.80 42.38 34.37
CA MET A 503 -18.92 43.08 33.42
C MET A 503 -17.73 42.23 33.02
N ASN A 504 -17.04 41.57 33.96
CA ASN A 504 -15.92 40.68 33.64
C ASN A 504 -16.34 39.56 32.66
N THR A 505 -17.53 38.98 32.84
CA THR A 505 -18.00 37.88 32.00
C THR A 505 -18.49 38.35 30.63
N THR A 506 -19.19 39.49 30.55
CA THR A 506 -19.65 40.04 29.28
C THR A 506 -18.51 40.65 28.47
N ASP A 507 -17.51 41.24 29.11
CA ASP A 507 -16.26 41.66 28.45
C ASP A 507 -15.55 40.47 27.83
N ALA A 508 -15.54 39.31 28.49
CA ALA A 508 -14.99 38.08 27.92
C ALA A 508 -15.75 37.63 26.67
N VAL A 509 -17.08 37.71 26.65
CA VAL A 509 -17.92 37.43 25.46
C VAL A 509 -17.57 38.38 24.31
N LEU A 510 -17.58 39.68 24.56
CA LEU A 510 -17.27 40.69 23.55
C LEU A 510 -15.85 40.55 23.00
N ASN A 511 -14.87 40.28 23.86
CA ASN A 511 -13.49 40.11 23.44
C ASN A 511 -13.35 38.92 22.48
N ARG A 512 -14.08 37.83 22.69
CA ARG A 512 -14.03 36.64 21.81
C ARG A 512 -14.58 36.94 20.42
N ILE A 513 -15.74 37.61 20.34
CA ILE A 513 -16.32 38.03 19.06
C ILE A 513 -15.39 39.03 18.36
N ARG A 514 -14.86 40.03 19.08
CA ARG A 514 -13.91 41.02 18.53
C ARG A 514 -12.60 40.41 18.07
N LYS A 515 -12.15 39.31 18.67
CA LYS A 515 -10.94 38.62 18.22
C LYS A 515 -11.08 38.01 16.82
N LEU A 516 -12.29 37.58 16.44
CA LEU A 516 -12.55 37.16 15.05
C LEU A 516 -12.42 38.34 14.08
N LYS A 517 -12.79 39.54 14.51
CA LYS A 517 -12.65 40.79 13.75
C LYS A 517 -11.20 41.23 13.51
N GLU A 518 -10.22 40.71 14.26
CA GLU A 518 -8.81 41.01 13.99
C GLU A 518 -8.33 40.47 12.64
N ARG A 519 -9.12 39.58 12.01
CA ARG A 519 -8.89 39.06 10.67
C ARG A 519 -10.10 39.40 9.81
N ASP A 520 -9.97 40.45 9.00
CA ASP A 520 -11.07 41.00 8.18
C ASP A 520 -11.80 39.91 7.39
N PHE A 521 -11.08 38.98 6.75
CA PHE A 521 -11.70 37.92 5.97
C PHE A 521 -12.59 36.95 6.79
N ILE A 522 -12.25 36.64 8.05
CA ILE A 522 -13.11 35.79 8.90
C ILE A 522 -14.40 36.55 9.20
N TRP A 523 -14.24 37.82 9.56
CA TRP A 523 -15.38 38.68 9.86
C TRP A 523 -16.31 38.81 8.65
N ASP A 524 -15.75 39.03 7.47
CA ASP A 524 -16.50 39.17 6.22
C ASP A 524 -17.25 37.87 5.87
N MET A 525 -16.64 36.68 6.06
CA MET A 525 -17.32 35.40 5.83
C MET A 525 -18.49 35.20 6.80
N LEU A 526 -18.29 35.47 8.09
CA LEU A 526 -19.33 35.32 9.11
C LEU A 526 -20.39 36.45 9.08
N SER A 527 -20.11 37.52 8.34
CA SER A 527 -21.05 38.62 8.11
C SER A 527 -21.88 38.42 6.85
N PHE A 528 -21.63 37.35 6.10
CA PHE A 528 -22.41 37.04 4.92
C PHE A 528 -23.76 36.44 5.32
N GLU A 529 -24.83 37.11 4.93
CA GLU A 529 -26.21 36.63 5.06
C GLU A 529 -26.87 36.57 3.69
N VAL A 530 -27.87 35.70 3.57
CA VAL A 530 -28.71 35.60 2.37
C VAL A 530 -30.13 35.99 2.78
N PRO A 531 -30.66 37.15 2.34
CA PRO A 531 -32.03 37.54 2.64
C PRO A 531 -33.08 36.49 2.27
N GLU A 532 -34.22 36.50 2.95
CA GLU A 532 -35.34 35.57 2.72
C GLU A 532 -35.86 35.56 1.27
N GLU A 533 -35.82 36.70 0.58
CA GLU A 533 -36.24 36.82 -0.82
C GLU A 533 -35.42 35.99 -1.80
N HIS A 534 -34.23 35.56 -1.40
CA HIS A 534 -33.38 34.68 -2.21
C HIS A 534 -33.45 33.21 -1.78
N TRP A 535 -34.29 32.86 -0.80
CA TRP A 535 -34.60 31.46 -0.52
C TRP A 535 -35.62 30.95 -1.53
N ASN A 536 -35.38 29.79 -2.13
CA ASN A 536 -36.29 29.18 -3.09
C ASN A 536 -36.86 27.87 -2.52
N ASP A 537 -38.13 27.91 -2.11
CA ASP A 537 -38.85 26.77 -1.53
C ASP A 537 -39.03 25.60 -2.50
N GLU A 538 -39.06 25.82 -3.81
CA GLU A 538 -39.14 24.72 -4.78
C GLU A 538 -37.79 24.00 -4.91
N LYS A 539 -36.69 24.72 -4.72
CA LYS A 539 -35.33 24.17 -4.74
C LYS A 539 -34.91 23.66 -3.36
N ASP A 540 -35.62 23.98 -2.28
CA ASP A 540 -35.12 23.83 -0.90
C ASP A 540 -33.68 24.35 -0.75
N TRP A 541 -33.37 25.47 -1.43
CA TRP A 541 -32.03 26.05 -1.49
C TRP A 541 -32.07 27.51 -1.98
N TYR A 542 -30.95 28.21 -1.90
CA TYR A 542 -30.81 29.59 -2.33
C TYR A 542 -30.92 29.75 -3.86
N ASP A 543 -31.44 30.88 -4.32
CA ASP A 543 -31.47 31.25 -5.73
C ASP A 543 -30.19 31.98 -6.16
N ARG A 544 -29.40 31.32 -7.00
CA ARG A 544 -28.05 31.76 -7.37
C ARG A 544 -28.02 32.99 -8.26
N GLU A 545 -29.05 33.25 -9.06
CA GLU A 545 -29.02 34.34 -10.07
C GLU A 545 -28.76 35.71 -9.43
N GLU A 546 -29.13 35.89 -8.16
CA GLU A 546 -29.06 37.17 -7.46
C GLU A 546 -28.11 37.17 -6.24
N VAL A 547 -27.54 36.02 -5.86
CA VAL A 547 -26.71 35.88 -4.64
C VAL A 547 -25.27 35.44 -4.97
N PRO A 548 -24.25 36.24 -4.62
CA PRO A 548 -22.84 35.91 -4.85
C PRO A 548 -22.27 34.96 -3.78
N MET A 549 -22.89 33.79 -3.60
CA MET A 549 -22.46 32.75 -2.65
C MET A 549 -21.72 31.60 -3.32
N LEU A 550 -20.96 30.84 -2.53
CA LEU A 550 -20.43 29.54 -2.96
C LEU A 550 -21.57 28.50 -3.01
N ASP A 551 -22.09 28.21 -4.20
CA ASP A 551 -23.25 27.33 -4.36
C ASP A 551 -22.89 25.84 -4.30
N LEU A 552 -22.83 25.32 -3.07
CA LEU A 552 -22.56 23.91 -2.82
C LEU A 552 -23.62 22.97 -3.38
N LYS A 553 -24.86 23.42 -3.65
CA LYS A 553 -25.85 22.56 -4.32
C LYS A 553 -25.47 22.26 -5.74
N ASN A 554 -25.03 23.26 -6.49
CA ASN A 554 -24.55 23.07 -7.85
C ASN A 554 -23.24 22.26 -7.89
N ILE A 555 -22.34 22.50 -6.93
CA ILE A 555 -21.09 21.75 -6.84
C ILE A 555 -21.36 20.27 -6.50
N LEU A 556 -22.15 19.98 -5.46
CA LEU A 556 -22.43 18.60 -5.03
C LEU A 556 -23.26 17.81 -6.04
N ASN A 557 -24.19 18.45 -6.76
CA ASN A 557 -25.01 17.76 -7.77
C ASN A 557 -24.39 17.75 -9.18
N GLY A 558 -23.16 18.25 -9.33
CA GLY A 558 -22.47 18.31 -10.62
C GLY A 558 -21.14 17.57 -10.61
N ASN A 559 -20.67 17.20 -11.79
CA ASN A 559 -19.30 16.70 -11.99
C ASN A 559 -18.34 17.88 -12.15
N LYS A 560 -18.23 18.70 -11.10
CA LYS A 560 -17.42 19.92 -11.12
C LYS A 560 -16.07 19.74 -10.45
N VAL A 561 -15.09 20.53 -10.88
CA VAL A 561 -13.81 20.64 -10.18
C VAL A 561 -13.69 22.01 -9.55
N LEU A 562 -13.61 22.07 -8.21
CA LEU A 562 -13.44 23.31 -7.48
C LEU A 562 -12.00 23.44 -6.98
N LEU A 563 -11.28 24.44 -7.46
CA LEU A 563 -9.92 24.76 -7.05
C LEU A 563 -9.93 25.98 -6.14
N MET A 564 -9.73 25.79 -4.84
CA MET A 564 -9.58 26.85 -3.85
C MET A 564 -8.10 27.11 -3.55
N ASP A 565 -7.58 28.21 -4.09
CA ASP A 565 -6.21 28.68 -3.86
C ASP A 565 -6.20 29.69 -2.71
N THR A 566 -5.77 29.23 -1.53
CA THR A 566 -5.74 30.02 -0.30
C THR A 566 -4.34 30.55 0.02
N GLY A 567 -3.38 30.45 -0.89
CA GLY A 567 -1.99 30.84 -0.60
C GLY A 567 -1.74 32.34 -0.46
N ASN A 568 -2.72 33.17 -0.82
CA ASN A 568 -2.72 34.59 -0.45
C ASN A 568 -2.98 34.80 1.05
N LEU A 569 -3.64 33.84 1.71
CA LEU A 569 -3.81 33.81 3.17
C LEU A 569 -2.55 33.27 3.82
N ARG A 570 -2.04 33.97 4.85
CA ARG A 570 -0.83 33.54 5.56
C ARG A 570 -1.16 32.53 6.66
N GLY A 571 -0.46 31.39 6.65
CA GLY A 571 -0.40 30.42 7.74
C GLY A 571 -1.78 30.04 8.27
N GLU A 572 -2.01 30.28 9.57
CA GLU A 572 -3.27 30.00 10.27
C GLU A 572 -4.51 30.56 9.56
N SER A 573 -4.41 31.68 8.82
CA SER A 573 -5.57 32.25 8.13
C SER A 573 -6.11 31.33 7.04
N SER A 574 -5.21 30.64 6.31
CA SER A 574 -5.62 29.63 5.33
C SER A 574 -6.32 28.46 6.02
N GLU A 575 -5.84 28.06 7.19
CA GLU A 575 -6.42 26.95 7.96
C GLU A 575 -7.81 27.32 8.49
N VAL A 576 -8.01 28.56 8.97
CA VAL A 576 -9.33 29.04 9.38
C VAL A 576 -10.30 29.00 8.22
N PHE A 577 -9.89 29.49 7.04
CA PHE A 577 -10.72 29.43 5.84
C PHE A 577 -11.13 27.98 5.53
N THR A 578 -10.18 27.04 5.55
CA THR A 578 -10.47 25.63 5.33
C THR A 578 -11.49 25.09 6.33
N VAL A 579 -11.36 25.42 7.62
CA VAL A 579 -12.31 24.98 8.66
C VAL A 579 -13.72 25.56 8.42
N LEU A 580 -13.81 26.85 8.06
CA LEU A 580 -15.09 27.49 7.73
C LEU A 580 -15.74 26.85 6.50
N PHE A 581 -14.95 26.61 5.45
CA PHE A 581 -15.41 25.92 4.25
C PHE A 581 -15.90 24.50 4.58
N LEU A 582 -15.15 23.74 5.38
CA LEU A 582 -15.52 22.38 5.78
C LEU A 582 -16.79 22.35 6.64
N SER A 583 -16.99 23.35 7.50
CA SER A 583 -18.23 23.50 8.27
C SER A 583 -19.42 23.76 7.34
N HIS A 584 -19.26 24.64 6.35
CA HIS A 584 -20.31 24.90 5.35
C HIS A 584 -20.59 23.69 4.46
N LEU A 585 -19.54 22.96 4.07
CA LEU A 585 -19.65 21.71 3.34
C LEU A 585 -20.42 20.67 4.14
N TRP A 586 -20.11 20.53 5.43
CA TRP A 586 -20.78 19.60 6.32
C TRP A 586 -22.28 19.88 6.43
N THR A 587 -22.65 21.15 6.66
CA THR A 587 -24.06 21.58 6.63
C THR A 587 -24.72 21.27 5.28
N SER A 588 -24.00 21.48 4.19
CA SER A 588 -24.52 21.30 2.83
C SER A 588 -24.74 19.84 2.48
N VAL A 589 -23.80 18.94 2.79
CA VAL A 589 -23.99 17.50 2.52
C VAL A 589 -25.09 16.88 3.38
N GLN A 590 -25.36 17.45 4.57
CA GLN A 590 -26.47 17.02 5.43
C GLN A 590 -27.83 17.50 4.93
N SER A 591 -27.89 18.62 4.23
CA SER A 591 -29.13 19.29 3.80
C SER A 591 -29.51 19.01 2.35
N LEU A 592 -28.52 18.70 1.52
CA LEU A 592 -28.72 18.43 0.11
C LEU A 592 -28.75 16.93 -0.14
N TRP A 593 -29.68 16.50 -1.01
CA TRP A 593 -29.64 15.16 -1.54
C TRP A 593 -28.35 14.95 -2.34
N THR A 594 -27.56 13.95 -1.98
CA THR A 594 -26.44 13.48 -2.78
C THR A 594 -26.86 12.29 -3.64
N PRO A 595 -26.42 12.21 -4.92
CA PRO A 595 -26.69 11.06 -5.75
C PRO A 595 -26.29 9.74 -5.11
N SER A 596 -27.18 8.75 -5.16
CA SER A 596 -26.96 7.40 -4.63
C SER A 596 -26.29 6.46 -5.63
N GLY A 597 -25.50 6.98 -6.57
CA GLY A 597 -24.79 6.19 -7.57
C GLY A 597 -23.60 5.47 -6.96
N ASP A 598 -23.35 4.22 -7.38
CA ASP A 598 -22.18 3.44 -6.94
C ASP A 598 -20.84 4.07 -7.38
N ASP A 599 -20.90 5.06 -8.28
CA ASP A 599 -19.78 5.82 -8.84
C ASP A 599 -19.72 7.29 -8.37
N TYR A 600 -20.65 7.72 -7.50
CA TYR A 600 -20.71 9.10 -7.00
C TYR A 600 -19.84 9.27 -5.75
N ILE A 601 -18.97 10.28 -5.76
CA ILE A 601 -18.20 10.73 -4.60
C ILE A 601 -17.97 12.24 -4.64
N ALA A 602 -18.21 12.92 -3.52
CA ALA A 602 -17.69 14.27 -3.30
C ALA A 602 -16.28 14.15 -2.72
N ASN A 603 -15.24 14.34 -3.53
CA ASN A 603 -13.85 14.15 -3.11
C ASN A 603 -13.19 15.48 -2.74
N VAL A 604 -12.89 15.69 -1.45
CA VAL A 604 -12.22 16.90 -0.95
C VAL A 604 -10.77 16.60 -0.61
N ILE A 605 -9.85 17.24 -1.31
CA ILE A 605 -8.41 17.09 -1.14
C ILE A 605 -7.84 18.34 -0.48
N ILE A 606 -7.13 18.15 0.63
CA ILE A 606 -6.56 19.23 1.42
C ILE A 606 -5.04 19.08 1.43
N GLU A 607 -4.33 20.01 0.79
CA GLU A 607 -2.88 20.12 0.87
C GLU A 607 -2.43 20.67 2.23
N GLU A 608 -1.30 20.17 2.75
CA GLU A 608 -0.75 20.53 4.07
C GLU A 608 -1.77 20.41 5.21
N SER A 609 -2.53 19.31 5.20
CA SER A 609 -3.73 19.13 6.03
C SER A 609 -3.48 18.86 7.51
N ALA A 610 -2.23 18.73 7.97
CA ALA A 610 -1.92 18.27 9.32
C ALA A 610 -2.54 19.14 10.43
N ASN A 611 -2.54 20.46 10.26
CA ASN A 611 -3.17 21.38 11.23
C ASN A 611 -4.70 21.36 11.11
N VAL A 612 -5.23 21.26 9.88
CA VAL A 612 -6.67 21.18 9.62
C VAL A 612 -7.26 19.89 10.22
N ALA A 613 -6.56 18.77 10.11
CA ALA A 613 -7.02 17.48 10.62
C ALA A 613 -7.11 17.39 12.15
N ARG A 614 -6.52 18.35 12.88
CA ARG A 614 -6.68 18.48 14.35
C ARG A 614 -8.01 19.12 14.75
N ASN A 615 -8.81 19.60 13.80
CA ASN A 615 -10.06 20.27 14.12
C ASN A 615 -11.18 19.29 14.40
N GLU A 616 -12.03 19.64 15.37
CA GLU A 616 -13.17 18.83 15.80
C GLU A 616 -14.12 18.50 14.64
N ILE A 617 -14.38 19.45 13.73
CA ILE A 617 -15.17 19.20 12.50
C ILE A 617 -14.59 18.05 11.66
N VAL A 618 -13.26 17.89 11.62
CA VAL A 618 -12.64 16.82 10.83
C VAL A 618 -12.73 15.49 11.56
N TYR A 619 -12.25 15.41 12.80
CA TYR A 619 -12.09 14.12 13.48
C TYR A 619 -13.34 13.64 14.24
N ASN A 620 -14.33 14.50 14.53
CA ASN A 620 -15.61 14.08 15.14
C ASN A 620 -16.74 13.92 14.13
N GLU A 621 -16.73 14.72 13.05
CA GLU A 621 -17.85 14.79 12.11
C GLU A 621 -17.48 14.20 10.75
N LEU A 622 -16.58 14.84 10.01
CA LEU A 622 -16.32 14.48 8.60
C LEU A 622 -15.71 13.09 8.44
N LEU A 623 -14.68 12.73 9.21
CA LEU A 623 -14.05 11.41 9.11
C LEU A 623 -14.96 10.27 9.60
N PRO A 624 -15.68 10.39 10.74
CA PRO A 624 -16.51 9.29 11.21
C PRO A 624 -17.85 9.15 10.48
N LYS A 625 -18.44 10.27 10.02
CA LYS A 625 -19.82 10.32 9.51
C LYS A 625 -19.92 10.68 8.01
N GLY A 626 -18.85 11.20 7.39
CA GLY A 626 -18.87 11.65 5.99
C GLY A 626 -19.24 10.56 4.97
N ARG A 627 -18.94 9.29 5.30
CA ARG A 627 -19.34 8.13 4.51
C ARG A 627 -20.84 8.06 4.23
N GLU A 628 -21.69 8.48 5.16
CA GLU A 628 -23.16 8.46 4.97
C GLU A 628 -23.63 9.36 3.81
N PHE A 629 -22.78 10.31 3.42
CA PHE A 629 -23.08 11.32 2.39
C PHE A 629 -22.22 11.17 1.13
N ASN A 630 -21.51 10.04 0.95
CA ASN A 630 -20.54 9.84 -0.13
C ASN A 630 -19.48 10.96 -0.19
N LEU A 631 -19.00 11.39 0.99
CA LEU A 631 -17.96 12.40 1.13
C LEU A 631 -16.60 11.74 1.41
N SER A 632 -15.60 12.05 0.60
CA SER A 632 -14.21 11.64 0.81
C SER A 632 -13.33 12.81 1.27
N LEU A 633 -12.36 12.51 2.12
CA LEU A 633 -11.32 13.46 2.55
C LEU A 633 -9.96 12.89 2.18
N GLY A 634 -9.28 13.54 1.25
CA GLY A 634 -7.88 13.31 0.90
C GLY A 634 -6.97 14.21 1.72
N LEU A 635 -6.38 13.68 2.79
CA LEU A 635 -5.49 14.43 3.68
C LEU A 635 -4.04 14.31 3.20
N ILE A 636 -3.51 15.39 2.62
CA ILE A 636 -2.16 15.40 2.03
C ILE A 636 -1.15 16.05 2.99
N MET A 637 -0.15 15.30 3.44
CA MET A 637 0.82 15.74 4.45
C MET A 637 2.22 15.16 4.20
N GLN A 638 3.21 15.50 5.03
CA GLN A 638 4.56 14.95 4.89
C GLN A 638 4.71 13.61 5.61
N TYR A 639 4.17 13.53 6.82
CA TYR A 639 4.12 12.32 7.65
C TYR A 639 2.95 12.43 8.65
N PRO A 640 2.24 11.32 8.96
CA PRO A 640 1.05 11.35 9.83
C PRO A 640 1.27 11.99 11.20
N GLU A 641 2.47 11.80 11.79
CA GLU A 641 2.78 12.33 13.13
C GLU A 641 2.75 13.86 13.20
N GLN A 642 2.76 14.58 12.06
CA GLN A 642 2.55 16.03 12.04
C GLN A 642 1.24 16.43 12.74
N VAL A 643 0.22 15.58 12.72
CA VAL A 643 -1.07 15.84 13.36
C VAL A 643 -0.93 15.98 14.88
N LEU A 644 0.08 15.37 15.50
CA LEU A 644 0.31 15.52 16.95
C LEU A 644 0.68 16.96 17.32
N GLY A 645 1.35 17.71 16.43
CA GLY A 645 1.71 19.11 16.65
C GLY A 645 2.56 19.33 17.90
N GLU A 646 2.41 20.52 18.51
CA GLU A 646 3.14 20.90 19.73
C GLU A 646 2.57 20.27 21.01
N ASP A 647 1.30 19.86 21.00
CA ASP A 647 0.66 19.14 22.10
C ASP A 647 0.16 17.75 21.67
N PRO A 648 1.04 16.73 21.68
CA PRO A 648 0.67 15.37 21.32
C PRO A 648 -0.42 14.74 22.20
N ARG A 649 -0.63 15.25 23.42
CA ARG A 649 -1.63 14.67 24.34
C ARG A 649 -3.03 15.09 23.94
N SER A 650 -3.26 16.38 23.67
CA SER A 650 -4.56 16.86 23.21
C SER A 650 -4.90 16.38 21.80
N ASN A 651 -3.91 16.27 20.92
CA ASN A 651 -4.11 15.86 19.52
C ASN A 651 -4.10 14.34 19.29
N ARG A 652 -3.98 13.54 20.35
CA ARG A 652 -3.91 12.08 20.24
C ARG A 652 -5.13 11.48 19.55
N ARG A 653 -6.32 12.02 19.82
CA ARG A 653 -7.56 11.55 19.22
C ARG A 653 -7.57 11.80 17.71
N ALA A 654 -7.29 13.03 17.27
CA ALA A 654 -7.18 13.37 15.86
C ALA A 654 -6.17 12.47 15.12
N TYR A 655 -5.00 12.24 15.72
CA TYR A 655 -4.01 11.33 15.17
C TYR A 655 -4.51 9.87 15.07
N GLN A 656 -5.24 9.38 16.08
CA GLN A 656 -5.82 8.04 16.06
C GLN A 656 -6.88 7.88 14.97
N GLU A 657 -7.77 8.86 14.80
CA GLU A 657 -8.78 8.82 13.74
C GLU A 657 -8.14 8.76 12.35
N ILE A 658 -7.06 9.53 12.13
CA ILE A 658 -6.32 9.50 10.86
C ILE A 658 -5.62 8.15 10.65
N LEU A 659 -5.12 7.51 11.72
CA LEU A 659 -4.52 6.18 11.61
C LEU A 659 -5.55 5.08 11.36
N ILE A 660 -6.81 5.24 11.79
CA ILE A 660 -7.88 4.30 11.44
C ILE A 660 -8.12 4.30 9.93
N LEU A 661 -7.86 5.41 9.23
CA LEU A 661 -7.91 5.48 7.75
C LEU A 661 -6.77 4.68 7.08
N SER A 662 -5.71 4.34 7.83
CA SER A 662 -4.48 3.71 7.31
C SER A 662 -4.35 2.21 7.62
N ALA A 663 -5.34 1.64 8.32
CA ALA A 663 -5.38 0.24 8.75
C ALA A 663 -6.55 -0.49 8.09
#